data_AF-A0A8S9YX30-F1
#
_entry.id   AF-A0A8S9YX30-F1
#
_cell.length_a   1.000
_cell.length_b   1.000
_cell.length_c   1.000
_cell.angle_alpha   90.00
_cell.angle_beta   90.00
_cell.angle_gamma   90.00
#
_symmetry.space_group_name_H-M   'P 1'
#
loop_
_entity.id
_entity.type
_entity.pdbx_description
1 polymer ?
#
loop_
_entity_poly.entity_id
_entity_poly.type
_entity_poly.pdbx_seq_one_letter_code
_entity_poly.pdbx_strand_id
1 'polypeptide(L)'
;MLNDNNHVIELEEKVKAYLAEIQQKDDLIRKLSSMDISVIKVPPQQCTESEGQSRLNREELAVLRSKVDGLCEKTLSQETEIKAKNTIITKLEEEKVNLEKQLDALTKKNEKTTKQLDETTTKLELVNIEKSSESKKVEKLKQELKNEQEKAKDVVNENLKHRGRIQELSDRISQRDRQIAERNRTVDRLGEQLTKTAASDRETQNVTHLCARLESRLSEVSSRWDSVKSTKCEMEQQIERTERENHNLRDQIRQLESELANSLIIRDEQRADRERFFFYLCKLATKARIDQKVASRMEIDELQEAIYTRMGQITSGEFSLLTDVQANADRLSGLNRRVKRLQDQLASKEIQLGLWRDKTATLEAQLNEWSRIGKNAEQEHTNAERAIARERKTEAENARLCDELTRLRAELLDLNDSKIRCVKVEDKLSELQKANEQLEDVRERQATKITELRDVIEKQQCELSDYKTRNVESRNTLTDELASTRKTVEQLKRSERELYEFRALVGRLLGLNVETLAVPNYDIINRLENFIANHQLMQLEEPRGMPARNVLSSPTVRTAHHLREPEIHSCEYVSGSGVTKAKSKEAWDTGSSRSPRLETRVVRAKHTNLPDRRRSPVKREISNSPKIVKRDPRKY
;
A
#
# COMPACT_ATOMS: atom_id res chain seq x y z
N MET A 1 54.92 51.43 56.56
CA MET A 1 54.91 52.90 56.41
C MET A 1 54.34 53.54 57.68
N LEU A 2 55.14 53.52 58.75
CA LEU A 2 54.91 54.29 59.99
C LEU A 2 56.24 54.91 60.47
N ASN A 3 57.23 54.92 59.58
CA ASN A 3 58.60 55.39 59.80
C ASN A 3 58.94 56.57 58.85
N ASP A 4 58.19 56.70 57.75
CA ASP A 4 58.38 57.74 56.74
C ASP A 4 57.85 59.11 57.20
N ASN A 5 56.81 59.12 58.05
CA ASN A 5 56.17 60.35 58.52
C ASN A 5 57.04 61.14 59.50
N ASN A 6 57.87 60.48 60.31
CA ASN A 6 58.83 61.15 61.19
C ASN A 6 59.96 61.82 60.40
N HIS A 7 60.39 61.22 59.28
CA HIS A 7 61.43 61.81 58.45
C HIS A 7 60.93 63.04 57.67
N VAL A 8 59.65 63.06 57.26
CA VAL A 8 59.02 64.27 56.69
C VAL A 8 58.97 65.40 57.71
N ILE A 9 58.56 65.14 58.96
CA ILE A 9 58.53 66.16 60.03
C ILE A 9 59.95 66.69 60.32
N GLU A 10 60.96 65.82 60.39
CA GLU A 10 62.35 66.22 60.61
C GLU A 10 62.92 67.07 59.44
N LEU A 11 62.47 66.80 58.21
CA LEU A 11 62.81 67.60 57.03
C LEU A 11 62.07 68.95 57.03
N GLU A 12 60.80 69.01 57.45
CA GLU A 12 60.06 70.27 57.61
C GLU A 12 60.66 71.18 58.68
N GLU A 13 61.14 70.63 59.79
CA GLU A 13 61.87 71.40 60.82
C GLU A 13 63.21 71.92 60.30
N LYS A 14 63.97 71.10 59.54
CA LYS A 14 65.21 71.55 58.89
C LYS A 14 64.97 72.64 57.85
N VAL A 15 63.89 72.53 57.05
CA VAL A 15 63.49 73.58 56.09
C VAL A 15 63.10 74.88 56.82
N LYS A 16 62.39 74.80 57.95
CA LYS A 16 62.09 75.99 58.79
C LYS A 16 63.36 76.61 59.39
N ALA A 17 64.32 75.80 59.84
CA ALA A 17 65.60 76.29 60.34
C ALA A 17 66.41 77.01 59.26
N TYR A 18 66.51 76.45 58.05
CA TYR A 18 67.20 77.11 56.93
C TYR A 18 66.49 78.36 56.42
N LEU A 19 65.15 78.42 56.46
CA LEU A 19 64.41 79.66 56.14
C LEU A 19 64.70 80.76 57.17
N ALA A 20 64.79 80.44 58.46
CA ALA A 20 65.17 81.41 59.49
C ALA A 20 66.63 81.89 59.33
N GLU A 21 67.56 81.00 58.96
CA GLU A 21 68.98 81.36 58.72
C GLU A 21 69.14 82.22 57.45
N ILE A 22 68.37 81.97 56.39
CA ILE A 22 68.33 82.81 55.18
C ILE A 22 67.80 84.20 55.55
N GLN A 23 66.70 84.28 56.29
CA GLN A 23 66.10 85.56 56.69
C GLN A 23 67.05 86.38 57.60
N GLN A 24 67.85 85.70 58.44
CA GLN A 24 68.89 86.33 59.26
C GLN A 24 70.09 86.84 58.41
N LYS A 25 70.42 86.18 57.30
CA LYS A 25 71.45 86.64 56.34
C LYS A 25 70.94 87.78 55.47
N ASP A 26 69.67 87.76 55.07
CA ASP A 26 69.04 88.87 54.34
C ASP A 26 68.93 90.15 55.19
N ASP A 27 68.67 90.02 56.50
CA ASP A 27 68.72 91.15 57.43
C ASP A 27 70.15 91.66 57.69
N LEU A 28 71.18 90.82 57.51
CA LEU A 28 72.59 91.24 57.53
C LEU A 28 72.97 91.99 56.24
N ILE A 29 72.49 91.53 55.08
CA ILE A 29 72.65 92.22 53.78
C ILE A 29 71.90 93.57 53.79
N ARG A 30 70.71 93.63 54.38
CA ARG A 30 69.94 94.88 54.53
C ARG A 30 70.62 95.88 55.49
N LYS A 31 71.46 95.43 56.42
CA LYS A 31 72.32 96.27 57.28
C LYS A 31 73.65 96.68 56.65
N LEU A 32 74.09 96.02 55.57
CA LEU A 32 75.31 96.37 54.84
C LEU A 32 75.03 97.21 53.58
N SER A 33 73.79 97.20 53.08
CA SER A 33 73.37 97.98 51.91
C SER A 33 72.84 99.39 52.25
N SER A 34 73.22 99.95 53.41
CA SER A 34 72.84 101.30 53.86
C SER A 34 74.04 102.20 54.20
N MET A 35 75.20 101.95 53.58
CA MET A 35 76.33 102.90 53.58
C MET A 35 76.58 103.40 52.15
N ASP A 36 76.10 104.61 51.87
CA ASP A 36 76.51 105.36 50.69
C ASP A 36 78.00 105.71 50.77
N ILE A 37 78.75 105.37 49.72
CA ILE A 37 80.05 106.00 49.43
C ILE A 37 79.85 106.91 48.21
N SER A 38 79.59 108.18 48.49
CA SER A 38 79.49 109.23 47.48
C SER A 38 80.85 109.54 46.86
N VAL A 39 80.89 109.57 45.53
CA VAL A 39 82.02 110.05 44.72
C VAL A 39 82.32 111.51 45.04
N ILE A 40 83.53 111.82 45.52
CA ILE A 40 84.02 113.20 45.63
C ILE A 40 84.90 113.56 44.42
N LYS A 41 84.56 114.71 43.85
CA LYS A 41 85.06 115.27 42.59
C LYS A 41 86.29 116.13 42.85
N VAL A 42 87.36 115.94 42.07
CA VAL A 42 88.59 116.74 42.15
C VAL A 42 88.32 118.17 41.63
N PRO A 43 88.72 119.23 42.36
CA PRO A 43 88.51 120.64 41.96
C PRO A 43 89.70 121.23 41.16
N PRO A 44 89.51 122.39 40.50
CA PRO A 44 90.53 122.99 39.64
C PRO A 44 91.41 124.07 40.28
N GLN A 45 92.55 124.30 39.63
CA GLN A 45 93.41 125.49 39.54
C GLN A 45 92.89 126.81 40.15
N GLN A 46 93.73 127.53 40.93
CA GLN A 46 94.38 128.79 40.50
C GLN A 46 95.32 129.43 41.57
N CYS A 47 96.14 130.37 41.08
CA CYS A 47 96.98 131.42 41.69
C CYS A 47 96.43 132.10 42.98
N THR A 48 97.19 132.83 43.84
CA THR A 48 98.59 133.34 43.83
C THR A 48 99.02 133.84 45.23
N GLU A 49 100.34 134.06 45.41
CA GLU A 49 100.99 135.12 46.23
C GLU A 49 101.01 135.11 47.80
N SER A 50 102.21 135.51 48.30
CA SER A 50 102.50 136.32 49.52
C SER A 50 102.19 135.71 50.91
N GLU A 51 102.97 135.85 51.99
CA GLU A 51 104.32 136.33 52.36
C GLU A 51 104.67 135.51 53.64
N GLY A 52 105.89 135.10 54.02
CA GLY A 52 107.10 135.88 54.29
C GLY A 52 107.77 135.37 55.60
N GLN A 53 109.10 135.26 55.62
CA GLN A 53 110.00 135.27 56.82
C GLN A 53 109.96 134.07 57.82
N SER A 54 111.06 133.47 58.30
CA SER A 54 112.51 133.63 58.05
C SER A 54 113.36 132.42 58.52
N ARG A 55 114.45 132.08 57.78
CA ARG A 55 115.80 131.63 58.26
C ARG A 55 115.90 130.44 59.27
N LEU A 56 116.67 129.34 59.11
CA LEU A 56 117.71 128.84 58.19
C LEU A 56 117.70 127.27 58.22
N ASN A 57 118.42 126.42 57.46
CA ASN A 57 119.37 126.60 56.34
C ASN A 57 119.52 125.33 55.43
N ARG A 58 119.57 125.54 54.11
CA ARG A 58 120.60 125.05 53.16
C ARG A 58 120.95 123.55 52.92
N GLU A 59 120.25 122.54 53.43
CA GLU A 59 120.47 121.13 52.98
C GLU A 59 119.28 120.47 52.24
N GLU A 60 118.04 120.88 52.51
CA GLU A 60 116.84 120.18 52.00
C GLU A 60 116.54 120.39 50.50
N LEU A 61 117.06 121.46 49.90
CA LEU A 61 116.76 121.85 48.51
C LEU A 61 117.30 120.89 47.45
N ALA A 62 118.32 120.08 47.76
CA ALA A 62 118.82 119.04 46.86
C ALA A 62 117.87 117.82 46.80
N VAL A 63 117.28 117.46 47.94
CA VAL A 63 116.40 116.29 48.09
C VAL A 63 115.06 116.50 47.35
N LEU A 64 114.52 117.73 47.40
CA LEU A 64 113.23 118.03 46.77
C LEU A 64 113.27 117.97 45.23
N ARG A 65 114.38 118.31 44.57
CA ARG A 65 114.50 118.16 43.11
C ARG A 65 114.46 116.69 42.69
N SER A 66 115.28 115.85 43.32
CA SER A 66 115.25 114.39 43.09
C SER A 66 113.87 113.77 43.31
N LYS A 67 113.08 114.31 44.25
CA LYS A 67 111.74 113.83 44.57
C LYS A 67 110.67 114.26 43.55
N VAL A 68 110.88 115.36 42.82
CA VAL A 68 109.99 115.80 41.73
C VAL A 68 110.23 114.96 40.46
N ASP A 69 111.49 114.72 40.09
CA ASP A 69 111.84 113.91 38.92
C ASP A 69 111.29 112.47 39.05
N GLY A 70 111.43 111.86 40.24
CA GLY A 70 110.86 110.54 40.56
C GLY A 70 109.33 110.49 40.72
N LEU A 71 108.63 111.63 40.63
CA LEU A 71 107.16 111.68 40.51
C LEU A 71 106.72 111.77 39.05
N CYS A 72 107.45 112.50 38.19
CA CYS A 72 107.13 112.61 36.77
C CYS A 72 107.19 111.25 36.04
N GLU A 73 108.16 110.38 36.34
CA GLU A 73 108.19 109.02 35.78
C GLU A 73 107.00 108.15 36.22
N LYS A 74 106.51 108.33 37.46
CA LYS A 74 105.35 107.58 37.97
C LYS A 74 104.05 108.01 37.29
N THR A 75 103.87 109.30 37.00
CA THR A 75 102.69 109.77 36.27
C THR A 75 102.67 109.25 34.84
N LEU A 76 103.81 109.22 34.16
CA LEU A 76 103.95 108.66 32.82
C LEU A 76 103.65 107.15 32.76
N SER A 77 104.11 106.36 33.74
CA SER A 77 103.77 104.93 33.78
C SER A 77 102.27 104.70 34.00
N GLN A 78 101.65 105.45 34.91
CA GLN A 78 100.20 105.37 35.18
C GLN A 78 99.34 105.74 33.97
N GLU A 79 99.74 106.72 33.15
CA GLU A 79 98.99 107.07 31.93
C GLU A 79 99.01 105.94 30.89
N THR A 80 100.14 105.23 30.74
CA THR A 80 100.21 104.04 29.86
C THR A 80 99.36 102.88 30.38
N GLU A 81 99.26 102.70 31.69
CA GLU A 81 98.43 101.67 32.33
C GLU A 81 96.93 101.95 32.16
N ILE A 82 96.51 103.22 32.27
CA ILE A 82 95.11 103.64 32.07
C ILE A 82 94.68 103.42 30.62
N LYS A 83 95.54 103.72 29.64
CA LYS A 83 95.26 103.46 28.21
C LYS A 83 95.09 101.96 27.92
N ALA A 84 95.89 101.09 28.56
CA ALA A 84 95.74 99.64 28.45
C ALA A 84 94.41 99.13 29.07
N LYS A 85 93.98 99.69 30.22
CA LYS A 85 92.71 99.30 30.86
C LYS A 85 91.49 99.69 30.02
N ASN A 86 91.49 100.86 29.38
CA ASN A 86 90.38 101.29 28.52
C ASN A 86 90.21 100.42 27.26
N THR A 87 91.29 99.84 26.72
CA THR A 87 91.23 98.86 25.62
C THR A 87 90.77 97.45 26.03
N ILE A 88 90.68 97.16 27.33
CA ILE A 88 90.10 95.91 27.86
C ILE A 88 88.60 96.10 28.11
N ILE A 89 88.20 97.25 28.68
CA ILE A 89 86.79 97.57 28.97
C ILE A 89 85.94 97.53 27.70
N THR A 90 86.41 98.17 26.63
CA THR A 90 85.71 98.19 25.32
C THR A 90 85.47 96.79 24.73
N LYS A 91 86.40 95.84 24.91
CA LYS A 91 86.21 94.44 24.46
C LYS A 91 85.19 93.68 25.31
N LEU A 92 85.17 93.90 26.62
CA LEU A 92 84.20 93.27 27.52
C LEU A 92 82.76 93.79 27.27
N GLU A 93 82.61 95.05 26.84
CA GLU A 93 81.32 95.62 26.43
C GLU A 93 80.80 94.98 25.12
N GLU A 94 81.68 94.73 24.14
CA GLU A 94 81.33 93.99 22.91
C GLU A 94 80.94 92.53 23.20
N GLU A 95 81.67 91.82 24.08
CA GLU A 95 81.33 90.45 24.49
C GLU A 95 79.98 90.37 25.20
N LYS A 96 79.67 91.35 26.08
CA LYS A 96 78.37 91.43 26.76
C LYS A 96 77.22 91.54 25.76
N VAL A 97 77.32 92.45 24.78
CA VAL A 97 76.28 92.64 23.74
C VAL A 97 76.12 91.39 22.87
N ASN A 98 77.19 90.64 22.62
CA ASN A 98 77.13 89.39 21.88
C ASN A 98 76.42 88.27 22.67
N LEU A 99 76.68 88.16 23.97
CA LEU A 99 76.02 87.19 24.85
C LEU A 99 74.53 87.49 25.04
N GLU A 100 74.14 88.77 25.17
CA GLU A 100 72.73 89.18 25.23
C GLU A 100 71.94 88.77 23.97
N LYS A 101 72.55 88.89 22.78
CA LYS A 101 71.95 88.41 21.52
C LYS A 101 71.80 86.89 21.44
N GLN A 102 72.75 86.13 21.99
CA GLN A 102 72.66 84.67 22.05
C GLN A 102 71.56 84.21 23.02
N LEU A 103 71.39 84.90 24.15
CA LEU A 103 70.32 84.63 25.11
C LEU A 103 68.94 84.82 24.48
N ASP A 104 68.73 85.92 23.74
CA ASP A 104 67.46 86.26 23.09
C ASP A 104 67.13 85.36 21.87
N ALA A 105 68.15 84.74 21.26
CA ALA A 105 67.95 83.70 20.25
C ALA A 105 67.52 82.35 20.88
N LEU A 106 68.07 82.02 22.07
CA LEU A 106 67.73 80.80 22.79
C LEU A 106 66.33 80.84 23.41
N THR A 107 65.88 81.97 23.95
CA THR A 107 64.51 82.14 24.48
C THR A 107 63.47 81.90 23.37
N LYS A 108 63.61 82.56 22.22
CA LYS A 108 62.73 82.37 21.04
C LYS A 108 62.72 80.95 20.49
N LYS A 109 63.85 80.24 20.58
CA LYS A 109 63.93 78.81 20.23
C LYS A 109 63.14 77.95 21.22
N ASN A 110 63.25 78.25 22.52
CA ASN A 110 62.59 77.52 23.60
C ASN A 110 61.05 77.66 23.52
N GLU A 111 60.55 78.87 23.25
CA GLU A 111 59.12 79.14 22.99
C GLU A 111 58.55 78.39 21.78
N LYS A 112 59.38 78.12 20.76
CA LYS A 112 58.95 77.35 19.58
C LYS A 112 58.85 75.87 19.90
N THR A 113 59.77 75.33 20.72
CA THR A 113 59.73 73.94 21.17
C THR A 113 58.61 73.65 22.16
N THR A 114 58.26 74.58 23.05
CA THR A 114 57.11 74.39 23.97
C THR A 114 55.78 74.33 23.20
N LYS A 115 55.54 75.26 22.27
CA LYS A 115 54.34 75.23 21.40
C LYS A 115 54.21 73.94 20.59
N GLN A 116 55.32 73.40 20.10
CA GLN A 116 55.32 72.10 19.42
C GLN A 116 55.03 70.94 20.37
N LEU A 117 55.52 70.99 21.61
CA LEU A 117 55.20 69.99 22.64
C LEU A 117 53.70 69.99 22.95
N ASP A 118 53.10 71.16 23.17
CA ASP A 118 51.66 71.34 23.48
C ASP A 118 50.74 70.85 22.33
N GLU A 119 51.15 71.07 21.08
CA GLU A 119 50.46 70.51 19.91
C GLU A 119 50.58 68.98 19.82
N THR A 120 51.66 68.38 20.34
CA THR A 120 51.80 66.91 20.36
C THR A 120 51.03 66.25 21.49
N THR A 121 51.00 66.83 22.70
CA THR A 121 50.21 66.32 23.82
C THR A 121 48.71 66.34 23.53
N THR A 122 48.19 67.46 22.99
CA THR A 122 46.77 67.57 22.61
C THR A 122 46.35 66.54 21.55
N LYS A 123 47.19 66.26 20.55
CA LYS A 123 46.96 65.18 19.57
C LYS A 123 46.97 63.79 20.22
N LEU A 124 47.86 63.57 21.19
CA LEU A 124 47.96 62.31 21.94
C LEU A 124 46.72 62.05 22.80
N GLU A 125 46.17 63.09 23.44
CA GLU A 125 44.92 63.00 24.22
C GLU A 125 43.72 62.63 23.33
N LEU A 126 43.58 63.26 22.16
CA LEU A 126 42.50 62.94 21.20
C LEU A 126 42.54 61.48 20.75
N VAL A 127 43.71 60.97 20.36
CA VAL A 127 43.90 59.56 19.99
C VAL A 127 43.58 58.62 21.17
N ASN A 128 43.91 59.02 22.41
CA ASN A 128 43.61 58.21 23.59
C ASN A 128 42.11 58.18 23.91
N ILE A 129 41.39 59.29 23.70
CA ILE A 129 39.93 59.36 23.81
C ILE A 129 39.27 58.46 22.75
N GLU A 130 39.69 58.55 21.49
CA GLU A 130 39.18 57.74 20.38
C GLU A 130 39.39 56.24 20.64
N LYS A 131 40.62 55.84 20.99
CA LYS A 131 40.97 54.48 21.43
C LYS A 131 40.11 53.98 22.60
N SER A 132 39.79 54.84 23.57
CA SER A 132 38.89 54.49 24.67
C SER A 132 37.45 54.25 24.20
N SER A 133 36.99 54.99 23.18
CA SER A 133 35.65 54.86 22.61
C SER A 133 35.51 53.57 21.80
N GLU A 134 36.55 53.19 21.06
CA GLU A 134 36.58 51.97 20.26
C GLU A 134 36.73 50.73 21.13
N SER A 135 37.56 50.78 22.18
CA SER A 135 37.64 49.74 23.19
C SER A 135 36.25 49.44 23.82
N LYS A 136 35.45 50.48 24.09
CA LYS A 136 34.07 50.33 24.58
C LYS A 136 33.12 49.73 23.52
N LYS A 137 33.29 50.02 22.23
CA LYS A 137 32.52 49.39 21.14
C LYS A 137 32.87 47.90 21.00
N VAL A 138 34.16 47.56 21.02
CA VAL A 138 34.64 46.18 20.95
C VAL A 138 34.10 45.35 22.11
N GLU A 139 34.08 45.89 23.34
CA GLU A 139 33.58 45.14 24.49
C GLU A 139 32.06 44.92 24.45
N LYS A 140 31.28 45.87 23.91
CA LYS A 140 29.85 45.66 23.63
C LYS A 140 29.63 44.53 22.61
N LEU A 141 30.35 44.56 21.49
CA LEU A 141 30.23 43.54 20.44
C LEU A 141 30.65 42.15 20.94
N LYS A 142 31.67 42.05 21.81
CA LYS A 142 32.01 40.78 22.48
C LYS A 142 30.86 40.26 23.36
N GLN A 143 30.22 41.15 24.13
CA GLN A 143 29.12 40.77 25.00
C GLN A 143 27.87 40.34 24.20
N GLU A 144 27.56 41.05 23.11
CA GLU A 144 26.49 40.67 22.17
C GLU A 144 26.79 39.32 21.50
N LEU A 145 28.01 39.12 20.99
CA LEU A 145 28.45 37.83 20.42
C LEU A 145 28.34 36.69 21.43
N LYS A 146 28.74 36.92 22.69
CA LYS A 146 28.61 35.93 23.77
C LYS A 146 27.14 35.60 24.06
N ASN A 147 26.27 36.60 24.11
CA ASN A 147 24.83 36.41 24.33
C ASN A 147 24.17 35.60 23.21
N GLU A 148 24.52 35.87 21.93
CA GLU A 148 24.03 35.06 20.81
C GLU A 148 24.61 33.64 20.80
N GLN A 149 25.86 33.48 21.21
CA GLN A 149 26.48 32.16 21.38
C GLN A 149 25.83 31.34 22.50
N GLU A 150 25.33 31.98 23.56
CA GLU A 150 24.49 31.36 24.60
C GLU A 150 23.15 30.89 24.02
N LYS A 151 22.40 31.78 23.34
CA LYS A 151 21.12 31.45 22.67
C LYS A 151 21.26 30.32 21.65
N ALA A 152 22.35 30.29 20.88
CA ALA A 152 22.62 29.23 19.91
C ALA A 152 22.79 27.86 20.60
N LYS A 153 23.45 27.80 21.77
CA LYS A 153 23.54 26.55 22.57
C LYS A 153 22.17 26.11 23.07
N ASP A 154 21.33 27.02 23.53
CA ASP A 154 19.98 26.69 24.00
C ASP A 154 19.11 26.11 22.86
N VAL A 155 19.16 26.71 21.67
CA VAL A 155 18.48 26.19 20.47
C VAL A 155 19.03 24.81 20.05
N VAL A 156 20.34 24.57 20.15
CA VAL A 156 20.93 23.24 19.91
C VAL A 156 20.46 22.23 20.96
N ASN A 157 20.40 22.61 22.24
CA ASN A 157 19.91 21.75 23.33
C ASN A 157 18.42 21.39 23.16
N GLU A 158 17.56 22.34 22.78
CA GLU A 158 16.16 22.03 22.47
C GLU A 158 16.04 21.14 21.23
N ASN A 159 16.81 21.37 20.16
CA ASN A 159 16.83 20.47 19.00
C ASN A 159 17.26 19.04 19.36
N LEU A 160 18.23 18.86 20.27
CA LEU A 160 18.61 17.55 20.79
C LEU A 160 17.46 16.89 21.59
N LYS A 161 16.75 17.65 22.43
CA LYS A 161 15.54 17.16 23.13
C LYS A 161 14.43 16.76 22.16
N HIS A 162 14.18 17.58 21.13
CA HIS A 162 13.20 17.28 20.08
C HIS A 162 13.56 16.02 19.29
N ARG A 163 14.84 15.86 18.89
CA ARG A 163 15.34 14.65 18.25
C ARG A 163 15.14 13.41 19.13
N GLY A 164 15.40 13.51 20.44
CA GLY A 164 15.11 12.44 21.40
C GLY A 164 13.64 12.05 21.44
N ARG A 165 12.73 13.03 21.55
CA ARG A 165 11.27 12.79 21.53
C ARG A 165 10.78 12.19 20.20
N ILE A 166 11.35 12.61 19.07
CA ILE A 166 11.02 12.05 17.74
C ILE A 166 11.44 10.58 17.67
N GLN A 167 12.64 10.24 18.16
CA GLN A 167 13.09 8.85 18.22
C GLN A 167 12.16 7.99 19.10
N GLU A 168 11.85 8.47 20.30
CA GLU A 168 10.95 7.78 21.24
C GLU A 168 9.54 7.56 20.65
N LEU A 169 8.99 8.53 19.91
CA LEU A 169 7.73 8.37 19.18
C LEU A 169 7.85 7.36 18.04
N SER A 170 8.96 7.37 17.28
CA SER A 170 9.22 6.43 16.19
C SER A 170 9.34 4.98 16.70
N ASP A 171 10.00 4.79 17.85
CA ASP A 171 10.13 3.48 18.51
C ASP A 171 8.77 2.97 19.00
N ARG A 172 7.92 3.86 19.54
CA ARG A 172 6.53 3.55 19.96
C ARG A 172 5.61 3.22 18.78
N ILE A 173 5.76 3.88 17.63
CA ILE A 173 5.05 3.53 16.38
C ILE A 173 5.50 2.14 15.93
N SER A 174 6.81 1.92 15.82
CA SER A 174 7.39 0.63 15.43
C SER A 174 6.99 -0.54 16.37
N GLN A 175 6.75 -0.26 17.65
CA GLN A 175 6.21 -1.22 18.61
C GLN A 175 4.72 -1.52 18.35
N ARG A 176 3.91 -0.51 18.01
CA ARG A 176 2.50 -0.69 17.67
C ARG A 176 2.30 -1.43 16.36
N ASP A 177 3.12 -1.17 15.35
CA ASP A 177 3.04 -1.89 14.07
C ASP A 177 3.31 -3.39 14.26
N ARG A 178 4.28 -3.74 15.14
CA ARG A 178 4.52 -5.12 15.57
C ARG A 178 3.30 -5.73 16.28
N GLN A 179 2.67 -5.00 17.20
CA GLN A 179 1.45 -5.45 17.89
C GLN A 179 0.26 -5.62 16.93
N ILE A 180 0.10 -4.73 15.94
CA ILE A 180 -0.96 -4.82 14.91
C ILE A 180 -0.70 -6.04 14.02
N ALA A 181 0.53 -6.26 13.55
CA ALA A 181 0.88 -7.43 12.76
C ALA A 181 0.64 -8.75 13.52
N GLU A 182 0.91 -8.78 14.83
CA GLU A 182 0.63 -9.94 15.67
C GLU A 182 -0.88 -10.16 15.90
N ARG A 183 -1.66 -9.10 16.11
CA ARG A 183 -3.12 -9.17 16.19
C ARG A 183 -3.76 -9.62 14.87
N ASN A 184 -3.23 -9.18 13.73
CA ASN A 184 -3.74 -9.63 12.43
C ASN A 184 -3.49 -11.14 12.26
N ARG A 185 -2.29 -11.63 12.59
CA ARG A 185 -1.99 -13.08 12.58
C ARG A 185 -2.89 -13.91 13.50
N THR A 186 -3.33 -13.38 14.65
CA THR A 186 -4.29 -14.10 15.51
C THR A 186 -5.71 -14.05 14.95
N VAL A 187 -6.13 -12.93 14.35
CA VAL A 187 -7.41 -12.83 13.62
C VAL A 187 -7.44 -13.80 12.43
N ASP A 188 -6.37 -13.90 11.64
CA ASP A 188 -6.28 -14.82 10.51
C ASP A 188 -6.42 -16.29 10.95
N ARG A 189 -5.69 -16.68 12.01
CA ARG A 189 -5.81 -18.02 12.62
C ARG A 189 -7.22 -18.32 13.15
N LEU A 190 -7.86 -17.33 13.77
CA LEU A 190 -9.25 -17.48 14.26
C LEU A 190 -10.23 -17.58 13.08
N GLY A 191 -10.01 -16.85 11.98
CA GLY A 191 -10.78 -16.99 10.74
C GLY A 191 -10.63 -18.37 10.09
N GLU A 192 -9.41 -18.91 10.03
CA GLU A 192 -9.16 -20.29 9.62
C GLU A 192 -9.86 -21.32 10.53
N GLN A 193 -9.83 -21.11 11.85
CA GLN A 193 -10.54 -22.00 12.78
C GLN A 193 -12.06 -21.91 12.58
N LEU A 194 -12.62 -20.70 12.46
CA LEU A 194 -14.05 -20.49 12.25
C LEU A 194 -14.55 -21.12 10.95
N THR A 195 -13.76 -21.01 9.86
CA THR A 195 -14.09 -21.63 8.57
C THR A 195 -13.98 -23.16 8.61
N LYS A 196 -13.00 -23.72 9.33
CA LYS A 196 -12.89 -25.18 9.58
C LYS A 196 -14.09 -25.68 10.41
N THR A 197 -14.46 -24.98 11.48
CA THR A 197 -15.66 -25.31 12.28
C THR A 197 -16.93 -25.24 11.43
N ALA A 198 -17.15 -24.16 10.68
CA ALA A 198 -18.32 -24.03 9.81
C ALA A 198 -18.36 -25.07 8.66
N ALA A 199 -17.21 -25.62 8.24
CA ALA A 199 -17.17 -26.77 7.33
C ALA A 199 -17.59 -28.07 8.05
N SER A 200 -17.06 -28.31 9.25
CA SER A 200 -17.43 -29.44 10.10
C SER A 200 -18.91 -29.41 10.52
N ASP A 201 -19.49 -28.23 10.74
CA ASP A 201 -20.90 -28.06 11.08
C ASP A 201 -21.80 -28.42 9.88
N ARG A 202 -21.40 -28.07 8.65
CA ARG A 202 -22.11 -28.52 7.44
C ARG A 202 -21.98 -30.02 7.22
N GLU A 203 -20.82 -30.60 7.48
CA GLU A 203 -20.62 -32.03 7.36
C GLU A 203 -21.45 -32.82 8.38
N THR A 204 -21.43 -32.40 9.65
CA THR A 204 -22.30 -33.00 10.69
C THR A 204 -23.78 -32.82 10.34
N GLN A 205 -24.22 -31.64 9.88
CA GLN A 205 -25.61 -31.42 9.44
C GLN A 205 -26.00 -32.33 8.26
N ASN A 206 -25.10 -32.54 7.29
CA ASN A 206 -25.31 -33.48 6.17
C ASN A 206 -25.43 -34.93 6.67
N VAL A 207 -24.59 -35.35 7.62
CA VAL A 207 -24.66 -36.66 8.26
C VAL A 207 -25.98 -36.81 9.03
N THR A 208 -26.38 -35.81 9.82
CA THR A 208 -27.67 -35.83 10.56
C THR A 208 -28.86 -35.96 9.61
N HIS A 209 -28.87 -35.22 8.50
CA HIS A 209 -29.91 -35.32 7.48
C HIS A 209 -29.90 -36.69 6.77
N LEU A 210 -28.72 -37.28 6.55
CA LEU A 210 -28.61 -38.64 6.01
C LEU A 210 -29.16 -39.68 7.01
N CYS A 211 -28.83 -39.57 8.30
CA CYS A 211 -29.36 -40.43 9.36
C CYS A 211 -30.89 -40.34 9.43
N ALA A 212 -31.46 -39.14 9.54
CA ALA A 212 -32.91 -38.94 9.55
C ALA A 212 -33.62 -39.55 8.31
N ARG A 213 -32.98 -39.46 7.13
CA ARG A 213 -33.48 -40.09 5.90
C ARG A 213 -33.37 -41.63 5.96
N LEU A 214 -32.33 -42.18 6.56
CA LEU A 214 -32.17 -43.62 6.75
C LEU A 214 -33.17 -44.15 7.79
N GLU A 215 -33.37 -43.46 8.91
CA GLU A 215 -34.37 -43.76 9.95
C GLU A 215 -35.79 -43.74 9.39
N SER A 216 -36.13 -42.72 8.58
CA SER A 216 -37.42 -42.64 7.88
C SER A 216 -37.64 -43.83 6.94
N ARG A 217 -36.63 -44.21 6.16
CA ARG A 217 -36.68 -45.42 5.31
C ARG A 217 -36.75 -46.71 6.13
N LEU A 218 -36.06 -46.79 7.27
CA LEU A 218 -36.11 -47.94 8.16
C LEU A 218 -37.53 -48.12 8.74
N SER A 219 -38.15 -47.02 9.16
CA SER A 219 -39.53 -46.97 9.65
C SER A 219 -40.54 -47.37 8.57
N GLU A 220 -40.35 -46.89 7.33
CA GLU A 220 -41.17 -47.29 6.19
C GLU A 220 -41.04 -48.78 5.88
N VAL A 221 -39.81 -49.32 5.85
CA VAL A 221 -39.56 -50.75 5.61
C VAL A 221 -40.13 -51.61 6.74
N SER A 222 -40.02 -51.18 8.00
CA SER A 222 -40.63 -51.87 9.15
C SER A 222 -42.16 -51.89 9.04
N SER A 223 -42.78 -50.75 8.73
CA SER A 223 -44.24 -50.68 8.54
C SER A 223 -44.74 -51.55 7.38
N ARG A 224 -44.01 -51.57 6.26
CA ARG A 224 -44.28 -52.49 5.13
C ARG A 224 -44.13 -53.95 5.55
N TRP A 225 -43.11 -54.29 6.33
CA TRP A 225 -42.90 -55.64 6.86
C TRP A 225 -44.04 -56.09 7.77
N ASP A 226 -44.49 -55.24 8.69
CA ASP A 226 -45.62 -55.55 9.59
C ASP A 226 -46.94 -55.72 8.81
N SER A 227 -47.16 -54.94 7.75
CA SER A 227 -48.30 -55.11 6.83
C SER A 227 -48.24 -56.44 6.05
N VAL A 228 -47.08 -56.82 5.54
CA VAL A 228 -46.86 -58.14 4.90
C VAL A 228 -47.05 -59.28 5.90
N LYS A 229 -46.63 -59.09 7.16
CA LYS A 229 -46.81 -60.07 8.23
C LYS A 229 -48.29 -60.25 8.62
N SER A 230 -49.08 -59.17 8.68
CA SER A 230 -50.54 -59.24 8.92
C SER A 230 -51.24 -59.98 7.79
N THR A 231 -51.02 -59.53 6.55
CA THR A 231 -51.66 -60.13 5.36
C THR A 231 -51.27 -61.60 5.17
N LYS A 232 -50.03 -61.98 5.48
CA LYS A 232 -49.62 -63.40 5.56
C LYS A 232 -50.44 -64.17 6.60
N CYS A 233 -50.61 -63.65 7.82
CA CYS A 233 -51.39 -64.31 8.87
C CYS A 233 -52.87 -64.46 8.47
N GLU A 234 -53.45 -63.45 7.81
CA GLU A 234 -54.81 -63.49 7.27
C GLU A 234 -54.96 -64.57 6.18
N MET A 235 -53.97 -64.71 5.29
CA MET A 235 -53.93 -65.78 4.28
C MET A 235 -53.77 -67.16 4.90
N GLU A 236 -52.89 -67.33 5.89
CA GLU A 236 -52.69 -68.60 6.62
C GLU A 236 -53.99 -69.04 7.31
N GLN A 237 -54.70 -68.12 7.98
CA GLN A 237 -56.01 -68.42 8.56
C GLN A 237 -57.07 -68.77 7.50
N GLN A 238 -57.04 -68.12 6.32
CA GLN A 238 -57.98 -68.44 5.25
C GLN A 238 -57.72 -69.81 4.64
N ILE A 239 -56.45 -70.20 4.45
CA ILE A 239 -56.05 -71.55 4.04
C ILE A 239 -56.60 -72.56 5.06
N GLU A 240 -56.31 -72.37 6.35
CA GLU A 240 -56.74 -73.28 7.41
C GLU A 240 -58.29 -73.40 7.51
N ARG A 241 -59.06 -72.34 7.19
CA ARG A 241 -60.53 -72.44 7.06
C ARG A 241 -60.92 -73.35 5.90
N THR A 242 -60.35 -73.11 4.70
CA THR A 242 -60.64 -73.92 3.51
C THR A 242 -60.16 -75.37 3.64
N GLU A 243 -59.10 -75.64 4.39
CA GLU A 243 -58.63 -77.01 4.68
C GLU A 243 -59.60 -77.76 5.59
N ARG A 244 -60.11 -77.12 6.65
CA ARG A 244 -61.16 -77.70 7.51
C ARG A 244 -62.45 -77.96 6.73
N GLU A 245 -62.86 -77.03 5.87
CA GLU A 245 -64.03 -77.21 4.99
C GLU A 245 -63.84 -78.41 4.03
N ASN A 246 -62.67 -78.51 3.40
CA ASN A 246 -62.34 -79.66 2.55
C ASN A 246 -62.30 -80.99 3.33
N HIS A 247 -61.81 -80.99 4.57
CA HIS A 247 -61.82 -82.17 5.43
C HIS A 247 -63.25 -82.62 5.75
N ASN A 248 -64.11 -81.69 6.18
CA ASN A 248 -65.53 -81.96 6.45
C ASN A 248 -66.27 -82.49 5.21
N LEU A 249 -66.01 -81.92 4.03
CA LEU A 249 -66.60 -82.39 2.76
C LEU A 249 -66.13 -83.80 2.40
N ARG A 250 -64.85 -84.14 2.62
CA ARG A 250 -64.33 -85.51 2.40
C ARG A 250 -64.98 -86.52 3.35
N ASP A 251 -65.23 -86.15 4.60
CA ASP A 251 -65.89 -87.03 5.56
C ASP A 251 -67.39 -87.20 5.27
N GLN A 252 -68.07 -86.15 4.80
CA GLN A 252 -69.45 -86.26 4.28
C GLN A 252 -69.52 -87.19 3.06
N ILE A 253 -68.57 -87.09 2.12
CA ILE A 253 -68.49 -88.00 0.96
C ILE A 253 -68.33 -89.44 1.44
N ARG A 254 -67.38 -89.73 2.35
CA ARG A 254 -67.19 -91.08 2.92
C ARG A 254 -68.44 -91.62 3.62
N GLN A 255 -69.17 -90.77 4.34
CA GLN A 255 -70.42 -91.16 5.00
C GLN A 255 -71.47 -91.55 3.95
N LEU A 256 -71.69 -90.72 2.94
CA LEU A 256 -72.64 -91.00 1.84
C LEU A 256 -72.25 -92.24 1.02
N GLU A 257 -70.95 -92.45 0.77
CA GLU A 257 -70.43 -93.68 0.15
C GLU A 257 -70.75 -94.92 1.00
N SER A 258 -70.61 -94.84 2.32
CA SER A 258 -70.93 -95.94 3.25
C SER A 258 -72.44 -96.21 3.35
N GLU A 259 -73.29 -95.17 3.35
CA GLU A 259 -74.74 -95.28 3.33
C GLU A 259 -75.23 -95.90 2.01
N LEU A 260 -74.64 -95.50 0.88
CA LEU A 260 -74.94 -96.07 -0.43
C LEU A 260 -74.54 -97.56 -0.51
N ALA A 261 -73.38 -97.93 0.02
CA ALA A 261 -72.94 -99.31 0.11
C ALA A 261 -73.89 -100.17 0.98
N ASN A 262 -74.27 -99.66 2.16
CA ASN A 262 -75.25 -100.32 3.03
C ASN A 262 -76.63 -100.46 2.34
N SER A 263 -77.08 -99.43 1.61
CA SER A 263 -78.32 -99.46 0.83
C SER A 263 -78.28 -100.47 -0.33
N LEU A 264 -77.12 -100.71 -0.93
CA LEU A 264 -76.94 -101.78 -1.91
C LEU A 264 -77.06 -103.16 -1.25
N ILE A 265 -76.36 -103.39 -0.14
CA ILE A 265 -76.42 -104.66 0.61
C ILE A 265 -77.86 -104.99 1.04
N ILE A 266 -78.58 -104.04 1.63
CA ILE A 266 -79.97 -104.23 2.06
C ILE A 266 -80.89 -104.58 0.88
N ARG A 267 -80.69 -103.96 -0.29
CA ARG A 267 -81.48 -104.28 -1.50
C ARG A 267 -81.16 -105.67 -2.05
N ASP A 268 -79.90 -106.09 -2.01
CA ASP A 268 -79.50 -107.43 -2.44
C ASP A 268 -80.00 -108.51 -1.46
N GLU A 269 -80.01 -108.25 -0.16
CA GLU A 269 -80.64 -109.12 0.85
C GLU A 269 -82.16 -109.24 0.63
N GLN A 270 -82.86 -108.12 0.47
CA GLN A 270 -84.30 -108.11 0.16
C GLN A 270 -84.63 -108.81 -1.16
N ARG A 271 -83.75 -108.70 -2.16
CA ARG A 271 -83.88 -109.43 -3.42
C ARG A 271 -83.68 -110.93 -3.22
N ALA A 272 -82.65 -111.34 -2.48
CA ALA A 272 -82.42 -112.75 -2.16
C ALA A 272 -83.59 -113.35 -1.36
N ASP A 273 -84.19 -112.61 -0.43
CA ASP A 273 -85.43 -113.01 0.26
C ASP A 273 -86.60 -113.16 -0.70
N ARG A 274 -86.83 -112.18 -1.58
CA ARG A 274 -87.88 -112.24 -2.61
C ARG A 274 -87.72 -113.46 -3.51
N GLU A 275 -86.49 -113.77 -3.94
CA GLU A 275 -86.17 -114.95 -4.74
C GLU A 275 -86.39 -116.26 -3.93
N ARG A 276 -86.05 -116.29 -2.64
CA ARG A 276 -86.36 -117.41 -1.73
C ARG A 276 -87.87 -117.63 -1.59
N PHE A 277 -88.67 -116.59 -1.37
CA PHE A 277 -90.13 -116.68 -1.27
C PHE A 277 -90.77 -117.16 -2.58
N PHE A 278 -90.36 -116.62 -3.73
CA PHE A 278 -90.84 -117.05 -5.04
C PHE A 278 -90.55 -118.55 -5.31
N PHE A 279 -89.38 -119.04 -4.90
CA PHE A 279 -89.04 -120.45 -5.00
C PHE A 279 -89.95 -121.36 -4.15
N TYR A 280 -90.37 -120.91 -2.97
CA TYR A 280 -91.38 -121.62 -2.15
C TYR A 280 -92.76 -121.63 -2.83
N LEU A 281 -93.20 -120.51 -3.42
CA LEU A 281 -94.45 -120.46 -4.18
C LEU A 281 -94.44 -121.40 -5.39
N CYS A 282 -93.34 -121.48 -6.14
CA CYS A 282 -93.19 -122.44 -7.25
C CYS A 282 -93.33 -123.90 -6.77
N LYS A 283 -92.74 -124.24 -5.61
CA LYS A 283 -92.91 -125.58 -5.00
C LYS A 283 -94.37 -125.86 -4.63
N LEU A 284 -95.09 -124.86 -4.12
CA LEU A 284 -96.50 -124.99 -3.76
C LEU A 284 -97.39 -125.12 -5.01
N ALA A 285 -97.11 -124.36 -6.08
CA ALA A 285 -97.79 -124.46 -7.37
C ALA A 285 -97.68 -125.88 -7.98
N THR A 286 -96.50 -126.49 -7.89
CA THR A 286 -96.30 -127.90 -8.29
C THR A 286 -97.23 -128.84 -7.50
N LYS A 287 -97.44 -128.61 -6.20
CA LYS A 287 -98.37 -129.41 -5.38
C LYS A 287 -99.84 -129.16 -5.75
N ALA A 288 -100.19 -127.93 -6.14
CA ALA A 288 -101.50 -127.56 -6.68
C ALA A 288 -101.74 -128.01 -8.14
N ARG A 289 -100.83 -128.82 -8.72
CA ARG A 289 -100.88 -129.29 -10.12
C ARG A 289 -100.96 -128.15 -11.15
N ILE A 290 -100.32 -127.02 -10.85
CA ILE A 290 -99.99 -125.98 -11.84
C ILE A 290 -98.68 -126.39 -12.51
N ASP A 291 -98.57 -126.24 -13.83
CA ASP A 291 -97.35 -126.60 -14.56
C ASP A 291 -96.16 -125.74 -14.12
N GLN A 292 -95.01 -126.37 -13.85
CA GLN A 292 -93.82 -125.71 -13.32
C GLN A 292 -93.22 -124.67 -14.29
N LYS A 293 -93.39 -124.84 -15.61
CA LYS A 293 -92.92 -123.87 -16.63
C LYS A 293 -93.88 -122.69 -16.79
N VAL A 294 -95.14 -122.84 -16.35
CA VAL A 294 -96.10 -121.74 -16.21
C VAL A 294 -95.81 -120.99 -14.90
N ALA A 295 -95.80 -121.69 -13.76
CA ALA A 295 -95.58 -121.10 -12.43
C ALA A 295 -94.30 -120.25 -12.35
N SER A 296 -93.17 -120.75 -12.89
CA SER A 296 -91.88 -120.03 -12.91
C SER A 296 -91.82 -118.80 -13.83
N ARG A 297 -92.91 -118.46 -14.53
CA ARG A 297 -93.03 -117.26 -15.39
C ARG A 297 -94.03 -116.22 -14.87
N MET A 298 -94.80 -116.57 -13.84
CA MET A 298 -95.76 -115.68 -13.20
C MET A 298 -95.04 -114.75 -12.24
N GLU A 299 -95.57 -113.55 -12.01
CA GLU A 299 -95.11 -112.70 -10.92
C GLU A 299 -95.55 -113.29 -9.56
N ILE A 300 -94.94 -112.84 -8.46
CA ILE A 300 -95.19 -113.42 -7.11
C ILE A 300 -96.67 -113.38 -6.75
N ASP A 301 -97.31 -112.24 -6.97
CA ASP A 301 -98.71 -112.01 -6.60
C ASP A 301 -99.66 -112.80 -7.53
N GLU A 302 -99.37 -112.82 -8.84
CA GLU A 302 -100.09 -113.66 -9.81
C GLU A 302 -100.01 -115.15 -9.45
N LEU A 303 -98.83 -115.62 -9.05
CA LEU A 303 -98.61 -117.01 -8.68
C LEU A 303 -99.36 -117.37 -7.39
N GLN A 304 -99.38 -116.46 -6.41
CA GLN A 304 -100.15 -116.64 -5.18
C GLN A 304 -101.66 -116.74 -5.47
N GLU A 305 -102.22 -115.82 -6.26
CA GLU A 305 -103.63 -115.84 -6.64
C GLU A 305 -104.00 -117.05 -7.51
N ALA A 306 -103.11 -117.46 -8.41
CA ALA A 306 -103.30 -118.66 -9.22
C ALA A 306 -103.27 -119.94 -8.38
N ILE A 307 -102.38 -120.04 -7.38
CA ILE A 307 -102.40 -121.14 -6.40
C ILE A 307 -103.70 -121.10 -5.59
N TYR A 308 -104.12 -119.94 -5.08
CA TYR A 308 -105.34 -119.79 -4.29
C TYR A 308 -106.58 -120.22 -5.08
N THR A 309 -106.77 -119.66 -6.28
CA THR A 309 -107.84 -120.01 -7.21
C THR A 309 -107.80 -121.49 -7.60
N ARG A 310 -106.61 -122.03 -7.88
CA ARG A 310 -106.43 -123.44 -8.25
C ARG A 310 -106.77 -124.38 -7.11
N MET A 311 -106.39 -124.06 -5.88
CA MET A 311 -106.81 -124.79 -4.70
C MET A 311 -108.33 -124.77 -4.55
N GLY A 312 -108.96 -123.60 -4.75
CA GLY A 312 -110.42 -123.45 -4.83
C GLY A 312 -111.07 -124.36 -5.88
N GLN A 313 -110.53 -124.40 -7.10
CA GLN A 313 -110.99 -125.27 -8.19
C GLN A 313 -110.80 -126.77 -7.91
N ILE A 314 -109.70 -127.15 -7.25
CA ILE A 314 -109.46 -128.53 -6.84
C ILE A 314 -110.45 -128.93 -5.74
N THR A 315 -110.84 -128.00 -4.86
CA THR A 315 -111.89 -128.25 -3.86
C THR A 315 -113.32 -128.20 -4.43
N SER A 316 -113.57 -127.58 -5.59
CA SER A 316 -114.90 -127.51 -6.24
C SER A 316 -115.12 -128.52 -7.37
N GLY A 317 -114.06 -129.13 -7.92
CA GLY A 317 -114.16 -130.27 -8.84
C GLY A 317 -114.28 -129.94 -10.34
N GLU A 318 -114.22 -128.67 -10.72
CA GLU A 318 -114.61 -128.17 -12.07
C GLU A 318 -113.58 -128.41 -13.20
N PHE A 319 -112.51 -129.18 -12.97
CA PHE A 319 -111.32 -129.19 -13.84
C PHE A 319 -111.45 -129.97 -15.17
N SER A 320 -112.53 -130.71 -15.45
CA SER A 320 -112.55 -131.65 -16.59
C SER A 320 -112.83 -131.05 -17.98
N LEU A 321 -113.14 -129.75 -18.08
CA LEU A 321 -113.64 -129.10 -19.33
C LEU A 321 -112.62 -128.19 -20.05
N LEU A 322 -111.35 -128.16 -19.64
CA LEU A 322 -110.37 -127.13 -20.05
C LEU A 322 -109.31 -127.57 -21.08
N THR A 323 -109.44 -128.75 -21.68
CA THR A 323 -108.40 -129.33 -22.56
C THR A 323 -108.25 -128.64 -23.93
N ASP A 324 -109.31 -128.08 -24.51
CA ASP A 324 -109.27 -127.53 -25.88
C ASP A 324 -108.87 -126.04 -25.95
N VAL A 325 -108.93 -125.31 -24.82
CA VAL A 325 -108.43 -123.92 -24.75
C VAL A 325 -106.90 -123.88 -24.71
N GLN A 326 -106.27 -124.89 -24.10
CA GLN A 326 -104.82 -124.98 -23.92
C GLN A 326 -104.04 -124.95 -25.25
N ALA A 327 -104.51 -125.66 -26.27
CA ALA A 327 -103.85 -125.73 -27.57
C ALA A 327 -103.78 -124.37 -28.31
N ASN A 328 -104.78 -123.50 -28.11
CA ASN A 328 -104.79 -122.14 -28.66
C ASN A 328 -103.89 -121.20 -27.85
N ALA A 329 -103.87 -121.35 -26.52
CA ALA A 329 -102.98 -120.59 -25.63
C ALA A 329 -101.50 -120.84 -25.93
N ASP A 330 -101.10 -122.09 -26.20
CA ASP A 330 -99.71 -122.44 -26.53
C ASP A 330 -99.21 -121.75 -27.81
N ARG A 331 -100.06 -121.70 -28.85
CA ARG A 331 -99.76 -120.99 -30.11
C ARG A 331 -99.64 -119.47 -29.91
N LEU A 332 -100.52 -118.88 -29.11
CA LEU A 332 -100.44 -117.46 -28.74
C LEU A 332 -99.14 -117.17 -27.96
N SER A 333 -98.77 -118.05 -27.03
CA SER A 333 -97.54 -117.93 -26.23
C SER A 333 -96.27 -118.01 -27.10
N GLY A 334 -96.27 -118.83 -28.15
CA GLY A 334 -95.16 -118.95 -29.10
C GLY A 334 -94.91 -117.66 -29.89
N LEU A 335 -95.98 -117.02 -30.36
CA LEU A 335 -95.91 -115.70 -30.99
C LEU A 335 -95.45 -114.63 -29.99
N ASN A 336 -96.00 -114.61 -28.78
CA ASN A 336 -95.65 -113.61 -27.77
C ASN A 336 -94.17 -113.72 -27.32
N ARG A 337 -93.62 -114.94 -27.22
CA ARG A 337 -92.17 -115.19 -27.02
C ARG A 337 -91.29 -114.72 -28.20
N ARG A 338 -91.83 -114.61 -29.42
CA ARG A 338 -91.12 -114.05 -30.58
C ARG A 338 -91.16 -112.52 -30.55
N VAL A 339 -92.32 -111.93 -30.24
CA VAL A 339 -92.47 -110.47 -30.04
C VAL A 339 -91.55 -109.98 -28.92
N LYS A 340 -91.58 -110.61 -27.75
CA LYS A 340 -90.72 -110.21 -26.62
C LYS A 340 -89.23 -110.29 -26.95
N ARG A 341 -88.75 -111.36 -27.59
CA ARG A 341 -87.34 -111.43 -28.05
C ARG A 341 -86.96 -110.33 -29.04
N LEU A 342 -87.87 -109.91 -29.91
CA LEU A 342 -87.61 -108.79 -30.84
C LEU A 342 -87.62 -107.44 -30.12
N GLN A 343 -88.47 -107.26 -29.10
CA GLN A 343 -88.47 -106.08 -28.22
C GLN A 343 -87.19 -106.01 -27.36
N ASP A 344 -86.77 -107.13 -26.75
CA ASP A 344 -85.53 -107.21 -25.98
C ASP A 344 -84.30 -106.92 -26.88
N GLN A 345 -84.31 -107.40 -28.12
CA GLN A 345 -83.27 -107.07 -29.12
C GLN A 345 -83.31 -105.59 -29.52
N LEU A 346 -84.49 -104.99 -29.68
CA LEU A 346 -84.63 -103.56 -29.98
C LEU A 346 -84.11 -102.70 -28.82
N ALA A 347 -84.56 -102.96 -27.59
CA ALA A 347 -84.10 -102.25 -26.39
C ALA A 347 -82.59 -102.41 -26.18
N SER A 348 -82.03 -103.60 -26.43
CA SER A 348 -80.58 -103.82 -26.41
C SER A 348 -79.86 -102.96 -27.46
N LYS A 349 -80.43 -102.79 -28.66
CA LYS A 349 -79.89 -101.92 -29.71
C LYS A 349 -80.04 -100.44 -29.38
N GLU A 350 -81.12 -100.03 -28.71
CA GLU A 350 -81.33 -98.67 -28.23
C GLU A 350 -80.31 -98.29 -27.14
N ILE A 351 -80.05 -99.17 -26.17
CA ILE A 351 -79.00 -99.00 -25.16
C ILE A 351 -77.62 -98.91 -25.82
N GLN A 352 -77.33 -99.78 -26.81
CA GLN A 352 -76.09 -99.69 -27.58
C GLN A 352 -75.96 -98.33 -28.29
N LEU A 353 -77.03 -97.85 -28.95
CA LEU A 353 -77.03 -96.53 -29.59
C LEU A 353 -76.88 -95.37 -28.59
N GLY A 354 -77.42 -95.49 -27.37
CA GLY A 354 -77.16 -94.57 -26.26
C GLY A 354 -75.67 -94.51 -25.92
N LEU A 355 -75.07 -95.66 -25.60
CA LEU A 355 -73.63 -95.77 -25.30
C LEU A 355 -72.74 -95.24 -26.43
N TRP A 356 -73.11 -95.46 -27.70
CA TRP A 356 -72.38 -94.89 -28.83
C TRP A 356 -72.51 -93.36 -28.91
N ARG A 357 -73.68 -92.78 -28.62
CA ARG A 357 -73.87 -91.32 -28.56
C ARG A 357 -73.09 -90.70 -27.40
N ASP A 358 -73.12 -91.29 -26.21
CA ASP A 358 -72.36 -90.82 -25.05
C ASP A 358 -70.84 -90.91 -25.31
N LYS A 359 -70.39 -91.99 -25.97
CA LYS A 359 -69.00 -92.13 -26.43
C LYS A 359 -68.63 -91.09 -27.48
N THR A 360 -69.51 -90.75 -28.41
CA THR A 360 -69.28 -89.66 -29.39
C THR A 360 -69.20 -88.31 -28.68
N ALA A 361 -70.15 -87.98 -27.79
CA ALA A 361 -70.17 -86.71 -27.07
C ALA A 361 -68.94 -86.53 -26.15
N THR A 362 -68.47 -87.60 -25.50
CA THR A 362 -67.24 -87.55 -24.70
C THR A 362 -65.98 -87.38 -25.56
N LEU A 363 -65.90 -88.01 -26.74
CA LEU A 363 -64.81 -87.80 -27.69
C LEU A 363 -64.84 -86.38 -28.30
N GLU A 364 -66.02 -85.82 -28.59
CA GLU A 364 -66.20 -84.45 -29.04
C GLU A 364 -65.78 -83.43 -27.96
N ALA A 365 -66.17 -83.66 -26.70
CA ALA A 365 -65.76 -82.84 -25.57
C ALA A 365 -64.23 -82.87 -25.38
N GLN A 366 -63.61 -84.06 -25.49
CA GLN A 366 -62.15 -84.21 -25.47
C GLN A 366 -61.48 -83.47 -26.64
N LEU A 367 -61.99 -83.61 -27.87
CA LEU A 367 -61.45 -82.94 -29.05
C LEU A 367 -61.52 -81.40 -28.92
N ASN A 368 -62.62 -80.88 -28.40
CA ASN A 368 -62.80 -79.46 -28.13
C ASN A 368 -61.82 -78.96 -27.05
N GLU A 369 -61.60 -79.74 -26.00
CA GLU A 369 -60.62 -79.40 -24.96
C GLU A 369 -59.18 -79.46 -25.48
N TRP A 370 -58.80 -80.46 -26.28
CA TRP A 370 -57.50 -80.50 -26.97
C TRP A 370 -57.32 -79.29 -27.92
N SER A 371 -58.37 -78.88 -28.64
CA SER A 371 -58.34 -77.67 -29.48
C SER A 371 -58.15 -76.39 -28.64
N ARG A 372 -58.78 -76.31 -27.46
CA ARG A 372 -58.63 -75.20 -26.51
C ARG A 372 -57.21 -75.16 -25.92
N ILE A 373 -56.67 -76.30 -25.52
CA ILE A 373 -55.29 -76.44 -25.02
C ILE A 373 -54.29 -76.01 -26.11
N GLY A 374 -54.46 -76.47 -27.35
CA GLY A 374 -53.61 -76.08 -28.48
C GLY A 374 -53.58 -74.56 -28.70
N LYS A 375 -54.77 -73.92 -28.77
CA LYS A 375 -54.89 -72.45 -28.89
C LYS A 375 -54.26 -71.69 -27.73
N ASN A 376 -54.40 -72.21 -26.50
CA ASN A 376 -53.77 -71.61 -25.33
C ASN A 376 -52.23 -71.70 -25.42
N ALA A 377 -51.70 -72.87 -25.80
CA ALA A 377 -50.26 -73.07 -25.96
C ALA A 377 -49.67 -72.20 -27.08
N GLU A 378 -50.35 -72.04 -28.22
CA GLU A 378 -49.97 -71.10 -29.28
C GLU A 378 -49.97 -69.64 -28.77
N GLN A 379 -50.99 -69.26 -28.01
CA GLN A 379 -51.09 -67.92 -27.43
C GLN A 379 -49.99 -67.66 -26.39
N GLU A 380 -49.64 -68.66 -25.57
CA GLU A 380 -48.51 -68.59 -24.63
C GLU A 380 -47.16 -68.52 -25.36
N HIS A 381 -46.97 -69.29 -26.44
CA HIS A 381 -45.78 -69.19 -27.29
C HIS A 381 -45.60 -67.78 -27.85
N THR A 382 -46.62 -67.20 -28.47
CA THR A 382 -46.52 -65.82 -28.98
C THR A 382 -46.38 -64.78 -27.87
N ASN A 383 -46.90 -65.04 -26.66
CA ASN A 383 -46.65 -64.18 -25.48
C ASN A 383 -45.18 -64.23 -25.07
N ALA A 384 -44.56 -65.42 -25.03
CA ALA A 384 -43.16 -65.62 -24.70
C ALA A 384 -42.22 -65.01 -25.75
N GLU A 385 -42.49 -65.19 -27.04
CA GLU A 385 -41.75 -64.52 -28.12
C GLU A 385 -41.83 -62.99 -28.00
N ARG A 386 -43.02 -62.45 -27.68
CA ARG A 386 -43.21 -61.02 -27.42
C ARG A 386 -42.52 -60.55 -26.13
N ALA A 387 -42.24 -61.43 -25.16
CA ALA A 387 -41.46 -61.10 -23.98
C ALA A 387 -39.96 -61.01 -24.34
N ILE A 388 -39.41 -62.06 -24.97
CA ILE A 388 -38.02 -62.12 -25.47
C ILE A 388 -37.71 -60.94 -26.41
N ALA A 389 -38.65 -60.57 -27.30
CA ALA A 389 -38.48 -59.44 -28.19
C ALA A 389 -38.51 -58.06 -27.49
N ARG A 390 -39.05 -57.95 -26.27
CA ARG A 390 -38.94 -56.75 -25.43
C ARG A 390 -37.64 -56.74 -24.64
N GLU A 391 -37.27 -57.88 -24.06
CA GLU A 391 -36.01 -58.09 -23.34
C GLU A 391 -34.82 -57.70 -24.21
N ARG A 392 -34.71 -58.24 -25.43
CA ARG A 392 -33.68 -57.86 -26.42
C ARG A 392 -33.63 -56.37 -26.76
N LYS A 393 -34.77 -55.67 -26.72
CA LYS A 393 -34.79 -54.21 -26.93
C LYS A 393 -34.22 -53.48 -25.73
N THR A 394 -34.61 -53.86 -24.51
CA THR A 394 -34.05 -53.28 -23.29
C THR A 394 -32.57 -53.62 -23.10
N GLU A 395 -32.12 -54.80 -23.52
CA GLU A 395 -30.69 -55.16 -23.56
C GLU A 395 -29.91 -54.27 -24.55
N ALA A 396 -30.44 -54.05 -25.76
CA ALA A 396 -29.83 -53.17 -26.75
C ALA A 396 -29.81 -51.69 -26.32
N GLU A 397 -30.84 -51.23 -25.60
CA GLU A 397 -30.86 -49.89 -24.99
C GLU A 397 -29.85 -49.78 -23.84
N ASN A 398 -29.76 -50.79 -22.96
CA ASN A 398 -28.76 -50.84 -21.90
C ASN A 398 -27.33 -50.86 -22.46
N ALA A 399 -27.06 -51.63 -23.53
CA ALA A 399 -25.77 -51.64 -24.20
C ALA A 399 -25.38 -50.25 -24.72
N ARG A 400 -26.29 -49.56 -25.41
CA ARG A 400 -26.07 -48.16 -25.87
C ARG A 400 -25.82 -47.19 -24.72
N LEU A 401 -26.51 -47.35 -23.59
CA LEU A 401 -26.28 -46.54 -22.40
C LEU A 401 -24.91 -46.84 -21.76
N CYS A 402 -24.45 -48.10 -21.75
CA CYS A 402 -23.11 -48.47 -21.31
C CYS A 402 -22.01 -47.91 -22.21
N ASP A 403 -22.21 -47.93 -23.54
CA ASP A 403 -21.30 -47.33 -24.52
C ASP A 403 -21.20 -45.81 -24.30
N GLU A 404 -22.34 -45.12 -24.16
CA GLU A 404 -22.39 -43.68 -23.90
C GLU A 404 -21.77 -43.30 -22.56
N LEU A 405 -22.00 -44.09 -21.50
CA LEU A 405 -21.35 -43.90 -20.19
C LEU A 405 -19.82 -44.07 -20.31
N THR A 406 -19.36 -45.03 -21.10
CA THR A 406 -17.93 -45.26 -21.37
C THR A 406 -17.32 -44.09 -22.18
N ARG A 407 -18.04 -43.59 -23.18
CA ARG A 407 -17.69 -42.39 -23.97
C ARG A 407 -17.55 -41.15 -23.08
N LEU A 408 -18.54 -40.87 -22.24
CA LEU A 408 -18.53 -39.75 -21.29
C LEU A 408 -17.42 -39.86 -20.23
N ARG A 409 -17.06 -41.09 -19.81
CA ARG A 409 -15.90 -41.32 -18.93
C ARG A 409 -14.58 -40.96 -19.64
N ALA A 410 -14.42 -41.31 -20.91
CA ALA A 410 -13.25 -40.93 -21.69
C ALA A 410 -13.16 -39.39 -21.86
N GLU A 411 -14.27 -38.73 -22.23
CA GLU A 411 -14.32 -37.25 -22.33
C GLU A 411 -13.99 -36.55 -21.00
N LEU A 412 -14.39 -37.13 -19.86
CA LEU A 412 -14.08 -36.59 -18.54
C LEU A 412 -12.59 -36.74 -18.21
N LEU A 413 -11.94 -37.83 -18.62
CA LEU A 413 -10.49 -38.01 -18.51
C LEU A 413 -9.74 -37.00 -19.40
N ASP A 414 -10.13 -36.84 -20.66
CA ASP A 414 -9.54 -35.87 -21.59
C ASP A 414 -9.71 -34.42 -21.11
N LEU A 415 -10.84 -34.11 -20.48
CA LEU A 415 -11.09 -32.82 -19.83
C LEU A 415 -10.19 -32.61 -18.61
N ASN A 416 -9.98 -33.64 -17.79
CA ASN A 416 -9.09 -33.57 -16.64
C ASN A 416 -7.62 -33.38 -17.08
N ASP A 417 -7.17 -34.11 -18.10
CA ASP A 417 -5.85 -33.94 -18.70
C ASP A 417 -5.68 -32.55 -19.32
N SER A 418 -6.74 -32.01 -19.95
CA SER A 418 -6.75 -30.63 -20.45
C SER A 418 -6.66 -29.62 -19.31
N LYS A 419 -7.36 -29.84 -18.20
CA LYS A 419 -7.26 -29.00 -17.00
C LYS A 419 -5.86 -29.04 -16.38
N ILE A 420 -5.23 -30.22 -16.30
CA ILE A 420 -3.83 -30.37 -15.84
C ILE A 420 -2.87 -29.61 -16.77
N ARG A 421 -3.10 -29.62 -18.09
CA ARG A 421 -2.34 -28.80 -19.04
C ARG A 421 -2.55 -27.30 -18.82
N CYS A 422 -3.79 -26.85 -18.58
CA CYS A 422 -4.08 -25.45 -18.27
C CYS A 422 -3.32 -24.96 -17.03
N VAL A 423 -3.38 -25.70 -15.92
CA VAL A 423 -2.65 -25.34 -14.68
C VAL A 423 -1.13 -25.23 -14.93
N LYS A 424 -0.53 -26.17 -15.68
CA LYS A 424 0.90 -26.09 -16.06
C LYS A 424 1.24 -24.87 -16.92
N VAL A 425 0.29 -24.39 -17.74
CA VAL A 425 0.45 -23.15 -18.53
C VAL A 425 0.29 -21.92 -17.64
N GLU A 426 -0.64 -21.93 -16.68
CA GLU A 426 -0.82 -20.87 -15.67
C GLU A 426 0.41 -20.73 -14.77
N ASP A 427 0.99 -21.83 -14.30
CA ASP A 427 2.25 -21.84 -13.54
C ASP A 427 3.39 -21.20 -14.35
N LYS A 428 3.57 -21.63 -15.61
CA LYS A 428 4.59 -21.06 -16.50
C LYS A 428 4.33 -19.60 -16.85
N LEU A 429 3.06 -19.18 -16.95
CA LEU A 429 2.69 -17.78 -17.14
C LEU A 429 3.08 -16.95 -15.91
N SER A 430 2.85 -17.48 -14.70
CA SER A 430 3.25 -16.85 -13.43
C SER A 430 4.77 -16.71 -13.30
N GLU A 431 5.54 -17.73 -13.73
CA GLU A 431 7.01 -17.65 -13.80
C GLU A 431 7.49 -16.58 -14.79
N LEU A 432 6.93 -16.57 -16.01
CA LEU A 432 7.25 -15.56 -17.02
C LEU A 432 6.84 -14.15 -16.60
N GLN A 433 5.71 -13.99 -15.89
CA GLN A 433 5.29 -12.72 -15.34
C GLN A 433 6.29 -12.20 -14.30
N LYS A 434 6.71 -13.04 -13.33
CA LYS A 434 7.74 -12.67 -12.34
C LYS A 434 9.07 -12.31 -12.99
N ALA A 435 9.48 -13.04 -14.03
CA ALA A 435 10.69 -12.71 -14.78
C ALA A 435 10.55 -11.36 -15.52
N ASN A 436 9.38 -11.06 -16.07
CA ASN A 436 9.10 -9.79 -16.73
C ASN A 436 9.04 -8.61 -15.73
N GLU A 437 8.44 -8.82 -14.55
CA GLU A 437 8.46 -7.85 -13.43
C GLU A 437 9.91 -7.55 -13.02
N GLN A 438 10.77 -8.56 -12.85
CA GLN A 438 12.20 -8.38 -12.54
C GLN A 438 12.98 -7.64 -13.65
N LEU A 439 12.65 -7.88 -14.92
CA LEU A 439 13.25 -7.17 -16.04
C LEU A 439 12.81 -5.69 -16.09
N GLU A 440 11.54 -5.41 -15.81
CA GLU A 440 11.02 -4.03 -15.74
C GLU A 440 11.65 -3.27 -14.58
N ASP A 441 11.78 -3.90 -13.40
CA ASP A 441 12.53 -3.44 -12.23
C ASP A 441 13.98 -3.02 -12.58
N VAL A 442 14.67 -3.85 -13.37
CA VAL A 442 16.04 -3.56 -13.84
C VAL A 442 16.02 -2.42 -14.87
N ARG A 443 15.04 -2.40 -15.78
CA ARG A 443 14.89 -1.33 -16.78
C ARG A 443 14.63 0.02 -16.13
N GLU A 444 13.81 0.09 -15.09
CA GLU A 444 13.52 1.31 -14.34
C GLU A 444 14.78 1.80 -13.60
N ARG A 445 15.50 0.92 -12.89
CA ARG A 445 16.78 1.26 -12.25
C ARG A 445 17.85 1.75 -13.24
N GLN A 446 17.88 1.17 -14.45
CA GLN A 446 18.77 1.64 -15.51
C GLN A 446 18.33 2.99 -16.08
N ALA A 447 17.02 3.21 -16.26
CA ALA A 447 16.47 4.47 -16.73
C ALA A 447 16.76 5.61 -15.75
N THR A 448 16.54 5.41 -14.44
CA THR A 448 16.85 6.41 -13.40
C THR A 448 18.36 6.69 -13.34
N LYS A 449 19.21 5.66 -13.46
CA LYS A 449 20.66 5.86 -13.52
C LYS A 449 21.11 6.64 -14.77
N ILE A 450 20.47 6.41 -15.91
CA ILE A 450 20.72 7.17 -17.15
C ILE A 450 20.28 8.63 -17.00
N THR A 451 19.15 8.91 -16.35
CA THR A 451 18.74 10.31 -16.07
C THR A 451 19.70 10.99 -15.09
N GLU A 452 20.08 10.34 -13.99
CA GLU A 452 21.08 10.89 -13.06
C GLU A 452 22.41 11.23 -13.75
N LEU A 453 22.90 10.35 -14.63
CA LEU A 453 24.15 10.58 -15.37
C LEU A 453 24.00 11.70 -16.40
N ARG A 454 22.82 11.86 -17.03
CA ARG A 454 22.53 13.00 -17.91
C ARG A 454 22.53 14.31 -17.12
N ASP A 455 21.88 14.36 -15.96
CA ASP A 455 21.86 15.55 -15.10
C ASP A 455 23.27 15.95 -14.63
N VAL A 456 24.14 14.97 -14.34
CA VAL A 456 25.55 15.22 -13.98
C VAL A 456 26.33 15.76 -15.18
N ILE A 457 26.16 15.18 -16.37
CA ILE A 457 26.81 15.66 -17.60
C ILE A 457 26.32 17.08 -17.94
N GLU A 458 25.03 17.36 -17.82
CA GLU A 458 24.45 18.67 -18.09
C GLU A 458 24.97 19.73 -17.10
N LYS A 459 25.05 19.41 -15.80
CA LYS A 459 25.69 20.29 -14.80
C LYS A 459 27.15 20.56 -15.14
N GLN A 460 27.94 19.53 -15.45
CA GLN A 460 29.33 19.69 -15.86
C GLN A 460 29.48 20.51 -17.15
N GLN A 461 28.54 20.37 -18.09
CA GLN A 461 28.53 21.15 -19.34
C GLN A 461 28.19 22.62 -19.08
N CYS A 462 27.25 22.91 -18.18
CA CYS A 462 26.96 24.26 -17.70
C CYS A 462 28.17 24.87 -16.97
N GLU A 463 28.79 24.15 -16.02
CA GLU A 463 29.99 24.59 -15.31
C GLU A 463 31.17 24.87 -16.26
N LEU A 464 31.38 24.03 -17.28
CA LEU A 464 32.38 24.25 -18.32
C LEU A 464 32.05 25.42 -19.24
N SER A 465 30.77 25.68 -19.50
CA SER A 465 30.31 26.86 -20.25
C SER A 465 30.56 28.14 -19.44
N ASP A 466 30.16 28.16 -18.18
CA ASP A 466 30.41 29.22 -17.21
C ASP A 466 31.91 29.51 -17.01
N TYR A 467 32.73 28.46 -16.97
CA TYR A 467 34.18 28.63 -16.90
C TYR A 467 34.74 29.25 -18.18
N LYS A 468 34.25 28.83 -19.35
CA LYS A 468 34.64 29.42 -20.64
C LYS A 468 34.21 30.88 -20.76
N THR A 469 32.99 31.25 -20.37
CA THR A 469 32.53 32.65 -20.39
C THR A 469 33.35 33.51 -19.45
N ARG A 470 33.53 33.12 -18.18
CA ARG A 470 34.40 33.83 -17.22
C ARG A 470 35.84 33.98 -17.70
N ASN A 471 36.40 32.96 -18.36
CA ASN A 471 37.75 33.02 -18.91
C ASN A 471 37.85 33.92 -20.15
N VAL A 472 36.80 33.93 -21.01
CA VAL A 472 36.70 34.88 -22.13
C VAL A 472 36.54 36.30 -21.61
N GLU A 473 35.71 36.54 -20.60
CA GLU A 473 35.54 37.83 -19.93
C GLU A 473 36.87 38.33 -19.34
N SER A 474 37.55 37.50 -18.54
CA SER A 474 38.87 37.82 -17.95
C SER A 474 39.94 38.08 -19.02
N ARG A 475 39.95 37.30 -20.10
CA ARG A 475 40.85 37.55 -21.23
C ARG A 475 40.52 38.85 -21.96
N ASN A 476 39.24 39.21 -22.06
CA ASN A 476 38.81 40.47 -22.68
C ASN A 476 39.18 41.65 -21.78
N THR A 477 38.97 41.61 -20.46
CA THR A 477 39.40 42.68 -19.54
C THR A 477 40.92 42.87 -19.58
N LEU A 478 41.70 41.78 -19.59
CA LEU A 478 43.16 41.85 -19.78
C LEU A 478 43.55 42.42 -21.15
N THR A 479 42.76 42.17 -22.20
CA THR A 479 42.99 42.74 -23.54
C THR A 479 42.67 44.24 -23.57
N ASP A 480 41.63 44.68 -22.87
CA ASP A 480 41.24 46.09 -22.74
C ASP A 480 42.24 46.87 -21.87
N GLU A 481 42.73 46.29 -20.77
CA GLU A 481 43.84 46.81 -19.97
C GLU A 481 45.14 46.90 -20.81
N LEU A 482 45.44 45.88 -21.62
CA LEU A 482 46.59 45.90 -22.54
C LEU A 482 46.44 46.97 -23.63
N ALA A 483 45.22 47.17 -24.16
CA ALA A 483 44.94 48.23 -25.13
C ALA A 483 45.06 49.63 -24.50
N SER A 484 44.54 49.79 -23.27
CA SER A 484 44.65 51.02 -22.48
C SER A 484 46.11 51.36 -22.15
N THR A 485 46.89 50.41 -21.66
CA THR A 485 48.33 50.59 -21.38
C THR A 485 49.16 50.82 -22.63
N ARG A 486 48.83 50.20 -23.78
CA ARG A 486 49.43 50.57 -25.07
C ARG A 486 49.11 52.02 -25.44
N LYS A 487 47.87 52.47 -25.27
CA LYS A 487 47.46 53.85 -25.55
C LYS A 487 48.19 54.86 -24.66
N THR A 488 48.36 54.58 -23.37
CA THR A 488 49.13 55.46 -22.47
C THR A 488 50.63 55.44 -22.81
N VAL A 489 51.22 54.29 -23.14
CA VAL A 489 52.62 54.20 -23.62
C VAL A 489 52.82 54.97 -24.93
N GLU A 490 51.90 54.88 -25.89
CA GLU A 490 51.98 55.70 -27.11
C GLU A 490 51.81 57.19 -26.82
N GLN A 491 50.95 57.58 -25.87
CA GLN A 491 50.80 58.97 -25.45
C GLN A 491 52.09 59.49 -24.80
N LEU A 492 52.71 58.70 -23.92
CA LEU A 492 54.02 59.01 -23.34
C LEU A 492 55.10 59.16 -24.43
N LYS A 493 55.13 58.26 -25.42
CA LYS A 493 56.03 58.36 -26.60
C LYS A 493 55.73 59.53 -27.54
N ARG A 494 54.54 60.14 -27.48
CA ARG A 494 54.24 61.40 -28.19
C ARG A 494 54.79 62.58 -27.38
N SER A 495 54.44 62.67 -26.08
CA SER A 495 54.95 63.73 -25.20
C SER A 495 56.48 63.70 -25.01
N GLU A 496 57.12 62.53 -25.05
CA GLU A 496 58.58 62.40 -25.00
C GLU A 496 59.24 63.00 -26.25
N ARG A 497 58.67 62.76 -27.43
CA ARG A 497 59.12 63.38 -28.69
C ARG A 497 58.88 64.88 -28.68
N GLU A 498 57.70 65.33 -28.26
CA GLU A 498 57.38 66.76 -28.11
C GLU A 498 58.35 67.46 -27.14
N LEU A 499 58.70 66.82 -26.00
CA LEU A 499 59.72 67.31 -25.08
C LEU A 499 61.12 67.33 -25.69
N TYR A 500 61.49 66.32 -26.47
CA TYR A 500 62.79 66.27 -27.16
C TYR A 500 62.89 67.37 -28.23
N GLU A 501 61.85 67.54 -29.04
CA GLU A 501 61.72 68.59 -30.06
C GLU A 501 61.70 69.98 -29.44
N PHE A 502 60.95 70.18 -28.34
CA PHE A 502 60.95 71.42 -27.56
C PHE A 502 62.33 71.73 -26.98
N ARG A 503 63.00 70.74 -26.37
CA ARG A 503 64.37 70.90 -25.86
C ARG A 503 65.36 71.27 -26.97
N ALA A 504 65.26 70.63 -28.14
CA ALA A 504 66.07 70.95 -29.32
C ALA A 504 65.75 72.35 -29.89
N LEU A 505 64.50 72.79 -29.87
CA LEU A 505 64.08 74.13 -30.27
C LEU A 505 64.63 75.20 -29.31
N VAL A 506 64.43 75.03 -28.00
CA VAL A 506 64.91 75.97 -26.97
C VAL A 506 66.43 76.05 -26.98
N GLY A 507 67.14 74.93 -27.08
CA GLY A 507 68.60 74.95 -27.20
C GLY A 507 69.08 75.69 -28.46
N ARG A 508 68.46 75.47 -29.62
CA ARG A 508 68.75 76.25 -30.84
C ARG A 508 68.51 77.76 -30.65
N LEU A 509 67.41 78.14 -30.00
CA LEU A 509 67.11 79.55 -29.67
C LEU A 509 68.16 80.19 -28.74
N LEU A 510 68.84 79.39 -27.91
CA LEU A 510 69.90 79.82 -27.00
C LEU A 510 71.32 79.70 -27.59
N GLY A 511 71.45 79.30 -28.86
CA GLY A 511 72.75 79.02 -29.51
C GLY A 511 73.48 77.81 -28.94
N LEU A 512 72.76 76.89 -28.30
CA LEU A 512 73.28 75.65 -27.71
C LEU A 512 73.05 74.45 -28.63
N ASN A 513 74.10 73.68 -28.92
CA ASN A 513 73.95 72.40 -29.62
C ASN A 513 73.57 71.27 -28.64
N VAL A 514 72.26 71.04 -28.51
CA VAL A 514 71.64 70.11 -27.55
C VAL A 514 72.16 68.68 -27.63
N GLU A 515 72.60 68.23 -28.80
CA GLU A 515 73.13 66.87 -29.01
C GLU A 515 74.54 66.68 -28.41
N THR A 516 75.24 67.77 -28.10
CA THR A 516 76.62 67.76 -27.57
C THR A 516 76.71 68.06 -26.08
N LEU A 517 75.59 68.37 -25.42
CA LEU A 517 75.55 68.72 -23.99
C LEU A 517 75.40 67.48 -23.13
N ALA A 518 76.24 67.35 -22.09
CA ALA A 518 76.15 66.25 -21.13
C ALA A 518 74.90 66.35 -20.24
N VAL A 519 74.44 67.56 -19.93
CA VAL A 519 73.23 67.80 -19.12
C VAL A 519 72.36 68.88 -19.78
N PRO A 520 71.74 68.60 -20.95
CA PRO A 520 71.17 69.64 -21.81
C PRO A 520 70.12 70.53 -21.11
N ASN A 521 69.34 69.96 -20.19
CA ASN A 521 68.34 70.73 -19.43
C ASN A 521 68.98 71.74 -18.48
N TYR A 522 70.07 71.38 -17.80
CA TYR A 522 70.77 72.28 -16.88
C TYR A 522 71.43 73.43 -17.65
N ASP A 523 72.09 73.12 -18.77
CA ASP A 523 72.76 74.12 -19.61
C ASP A 523 71.76 75.08 -20.28
N ILE A 524 70.60 74.57 -20.72
CA ILE A 524 69.48 75.38 -21.23
C ILE A 524 68.93 76.30 -20.15
N ILE A 525 68.65 75.76 -18.95
CA ILE A 525 68.10 76.53 -17.83
C ILE A 525 69.08 77.62 -17.39
N ASN A 526 70.34 77.28 -17.14
CA ASN A 526 71.38 78.24 -16.74
C ASN A 526 71.55 79.36 -17.78
N ARG A 527 71.44 79.05 -19.09
CA ARG A 527 71.56 80.07 -20.14
C ARG A 527 70.31 80.94 -20.28
N LEU A 528 69.11 80.40 -20.01
CA LEU A 528 67.88 81.19 -19.85
C LEU A 528 67.92 82.06 -18.61
N GLU A 529 68.37 81.55 -17.47
CA GLU A 529 68.52 82.30 -16.22
C GLU A 529 69.50 83.47 -16.40
N ASN A 530 70.65 83.25 -17.05
CA ASN A 530 71.58 84.33 -17.40
C ASN A 530 70.97 85.33 -18.41
N PHE A 531 70.21 84.87 -19.40
CA PHE A 531 69.53 85.76 -20.35
C PHE A 531 68.45 86.62 -19.67
N ILE A 532 67.67 86.02 -18.77
CA ILE A 532 66.64 86.70 -17.97
C ILE A 532 67.28 87.67 -16.98
N ALA A 533 68.36 87.29 -16.30
CA ALA A 533 69.12 88.17 -15.41
C ALA A 533 69.69 89.37 -16.18
N ASN A 534 70.25 89.16 -17.38
CA ASN A 534 70.72 90.24 -18.24
C ASN A 534 69.58 91.13 -18.77
N HIS A 535 68.42 90.57 -19.10
CA HIS A 535 67.23 91.35 -19.49
C HIS A 535 66.66 92.14 -18.31
N GLN A 536 66.69 91.60 -17.09
CA GLN A 536 66.32 92.30 -15.86
C GLN A 536 67.31 93.43 -15.52
N LEU A 537 68.60 93.23 -15.78
CA LEU A 537 69.64 94.28 -15.75
C LEU A 537 69.44 95.37 -16.83
N MET A 538 68.77 95.06 -17.94
CA MET A 538 68.46 96.00 -19.03
C MET A 538 67.11 96.73 -18.88
N GLN A 539 66.33 96.48 -17.83
CA GLN A 539 65.07 97.20 -17.56
C GLN A 539 65.18 98.27 -16.45
N LEU A 540 66.39 98.80 -16.24
CA LEU A 540 66.67 99.91 -15.32
C LEU A 540 66.79 101.26 -16.04
N GLU A 541 65.82 101.56 -16.93
CA GLU A 541 65.43 102.93 -17.30
C GLU A 541 63.93 102.98 -17.69
N GLU A 542 63.23 104.01 -17.22
CA GLU A 542 61.77 104.17 -17.05
C GLU A 542 61.08 104.88 -18.26
N PRO A 543 59.75 105.22 -18.30
CA PRO A 543 58.58 104.83 -17.46
C PRO A 543 57.20 104.60 -18.19
N ARG A 544 56.16 104.25 -17.39
CA ARG A 544 54.68 104.45 -17.58
C ARG A 544 53.88 103.67 -18.64
N GLY A 545 52.75 103.07 -18.22
CA GLY A 545 51.70 102.60 -19.16
C GLY A 545 50.52 101.74 -18.65
N MET A 546 49.96 101.96 -17.44
CA MET A 546 48.64 101.39 -17.04
C MET A 546 47.49 102.12 -17.77
N PRO A 547 46.29 101.54 -18.04
CA PRO A 547 45.50 100.82 -17.03
C PRO A 547 44.49 99.70 -17.44
N ALA A 548 44.16 98.87 -16.43
CA ALA A 548 42.84 98.37 -16.02
C ALA A 548 41.87 97.60 -16.97
N ARG A 549 41.21 96.60 -16.34
CA ARG A 549 39.94 95.87 -16.63
C ARG A 549 40.08 94.44 -17.17
N ASN A 550 39.26 93.46 -16.76
CA ASN A 550 38.45 93.28 -15.53
C ASN A 550 37.86 91.84 -15.50
N VAL A 551 37.33 91.41 -14.35
CA VAL A 551 36.06 90.63 -14.23
C VAL A 551 36.04 89.12 -14.62
N LEU A 552 35.74 88.29 -13.60
CA LEU A 552 35.04 86.98 -13.60
C LEU A 552 35.77 85.75 -14.21
N SER A 553 35.69 84.53 -13.66
CA SER A 553 34.96 84.01 -12.48
C SER A 553 35.59 82.70 -11.96
N SER A 554 35.56 82.48 -10.65
CA SER A 554 35.37 81.13 -10.09
C SER A 554 33.88 80.79 -10.08
N PRO A 555 33.50 79.52 -10.27
CA PRO A 555 32.90 78.79 -9.15
C PRO A 555 33.57 77.41 -8.95
N THR A 556 33.75 76.87 -7.74
CA THR A 556 32.85 76.76 -6.56
C THR A 556 31.83 75.61 -6.66
N VAL A 557 32.22 74.46 -6.11
CA VAL A 557 31.47 73.66 -5.09
C VAL A 557 29.96 73.40 -5.29
N ARG A 558 29.57 72.14 -5.54
CA ARG A 558 28.75 71.24 -4.66
C ARG A 558 28.43 69.93 -5.40
N THR A 559 28.60 68.72 -4.86
CA THR A 559 27.94 68.02 -3.73
C THR A 559 26.49 67.59 -4.01
N ALA A 560 26.21 66.34 -3.60
CA ALA A 560 24.94 65.79 -3.08
C ALA A 560 24.14 64.79 -3.94
N HIS A 561 23.88 63.66 -3.28
CA HIS A 561 22.77 62.74 -3.50
C HIS A 561 21.40 63.47 -3.50
N HIS A 562 20.42 63.02 -4.30
CA HIS A 562 19.30 62.19 -3.83
C HIS A 562 18.17 62.02 -4.87
N LEU A 563 17.62 60.79 -4.91
CA LEU A 563 16.20 60.41 -5.08
C LEU A 563 15.25 61.32 -5.89
N ARG A 564 14.63 60.75 -6.95
CA ARG A 564 13.15 60.63 -7.02
C ARG A 564 12.62 59.69 -8.11
N GLU A 565 11.72 58.78 -7.72
CA GLU A 565 10.59 58.28 -8.54
C GLU A 565 9.54 59.41 -8.70
N PRO A 566 8.54 59.33 -9.61
CA PRO A 566 7.37 58.43 -9.50
C PRO A 566 7.15 57.55 -10.77
N GLU A 567 6.77 56.27 -10.67
CA GLU A 567 5.46 55.66 -10.35
C GLU A 567 4.45 55.52 -11.53
N ILE A 568 3.61 54.48 -11.40
CA ILE A 568 2.22 54.30 -11.89
C ILE A 568 1.96 53.32 -13.07
N HIS A 569 1.33 52.19 -12.69
CA HIS A 569 0.54 51.19 -13.45
C HIS A 569 1.28 50.27 -14.46
N SER A 570 0.95 48.97 -14.59
CA SER A 570 -0.15 48.19 -13.99
C SER A 570 0.29 46.78 -13.52
N CYS A 571 -0.36 46.30 -12.45
CA CYS A 571 -0.33 44.91 -11.99
C CYS A 571 -1.11 44.00 -12.93
N GLU A 572 -0.66 42.76 -13.16
CA GLU A 572 -1.59 41.62 -13.05
C GLU A 572 -0.90 40.31 -12.65
N TYR A 573 -1.52 39.62 -11.68
CA TYR A 573 -1.19 38.27 -11.25
C TYR A 573 -1.87 37.25 -12.17
N VAL A 574 -1.12 36.27 -12.68
CA VAL A 574 -1.66 34.94 -13.02
C VAL A 574 -0.64 33.92 -12.48
N SER A 575 -0.80 33.43 -11.25
CA SER A 575 -1.73 32.35 -10.85
C SER A 575 -1.48 31.05 -11.62
N GLY A 576 -1.20 29.98 -10.88
CA GLY A 576 -0.64 28.76 -11.47
C GLY A 576 -1.58 27.95 -12.35
N SER A 577 -0.99 27.02 -13.10
CA SER A 577 -1.65 25.82 -13.60
C SER A 577 -0.77 24.63 -13.18
N GLY A 578 -1.19 23.71 -12.32
CA GLY A 578 -2.56 23.38 -11.93
C GLY A 578 -3.00 22.17 -12.74
N VAL A 579 -2.77 20.99 -12.15
CA VAL A 579 -3.15 19.70 -12.73
C VAL A 579 -4.64 19.69 -13.06
N THR A 580 -5.00 19.47 -14.32
CA THR A 580 -6.34 18.97 -14.67
C THR A 580 -6.24 17.75 -15.56
N LYS A 581 -6.95 16.69 -15.14
CA LYS A 581 -7.29 15.54 -15.98
C LYS A 581 -8.26 16.02 -17.07
N ALA A 582 -7.97 15.75 -18.33
CA ALA A 582 -8.97 15.79 -19.40
C ALA A 582 -9.03 14.41 -20.08
N LYS A 583 -10.24 13.86 -20.19
CA LYS A 583 -10.50 12.62 -20.95
C LYS A 583 -10.76 12.99 -22.41
N SER A 584 -10.02 12.39 -23.33
CA SER A 584 -10.48 11.99 -24.66
C SER A 584 -9.65 10.76 -25.06
N LYS A 585 -10.15 9.61 -25.52
CA LYS A 585 -11.37 9.28 -26.28
C LYS A 585 -11.34 9.75 -27.75
N GLU A 586 -10.47 9.10 -28.52
CA GLU A 586 -10.68 8.64 -29.91
C GLU A 586 -9.55 7.63 -30.22
N ALA A 587 -9.85 6.36 -30.48
CA ALA A 587 -10.30 5.80 -31.76
C ALA A 587 -9.13 5.44 -32.69
N TRP A 588 -8.56 4.25 -32.47
CA TRP A 588 -8.00 3.43 -33.55
C TRP A 588 -8.72 2.07 -33.53
N ASP A 589 -9.56 1.87 -34.54
CA ASP A 589 -10.25 0.62 -34.84
C ASP A 589 -9.67 0.12 -36.17
N THR A 590 -9.07 -1.07 -36.19
CA THR A 590 -8.73 -1.82 -37.42
C THR A 590 -8.32 -3.26 -37.07
N GLY A 591 -8.97 -4.26 -37.69
CA GLY A 591 -8.62 -5.69 -37.58
C GLY A 591 -9.40 -6.43 -36.49
N SER A 592 -10.71 -6.66 -36.61
CA SER A 592 -11.37 -7.45 -37.66
C SER A 592 -10.83 -8.89 -37.80
N SER A 593 -11.22 -9.75 -36.86
CA SER A 593 -11.38 -11.20 -37.12
C SER A 593 -12.79 -11.62 -36.72
N ARG A 594 -13.56 -12.08 -37.70
CA ARG A 594 -15.01 -12.33 -37.63
C ARG A 594 -15.36 -13.55 -36.75
N SER A 595 -16.41 -13.39 -35.92
CA SER A 595 -17.52 -14.32 -35.65
C SER A 595 -17.29 -15.79 -35.22
N PRO A 596 -18.29 -16.49 -34.63
CA PRO A 596 -19.63 -16.02 -34.27
C PRO A 596 -19.93 -16.01 -32.77
N ARG A 597 -20.92 -15.20 -32.38
CA ARG A 597 -21.64 -15.35 -31.10
C ARG A 597 -22.26 -16.74 -31.02
N LEU A 598 -22.19 -17.37 -29.85
CA LEU A 598 -23.12 -18.43 -29.48
C LEU A 598 -24.53 -17.83 -29.39
N GLU A 599 -25.39 -18.18 -30.34
CA GLU A 599 -26.82 -17.96 -30.20
C GLU A 599 -27.33 -18.77 -29.02
N THR A 600 -27.92 -18.11 -28.02
CA THR A 600 -28.81 -18.75 -27.04
C THR A 600 -30.06 -19.22 -27.77
N ARG A 601 -29.95 -20.39 -28.39
CA ARG A 601 -31.03 -21.07 -29.11
C ARG A 601 -32.08 -21.50 -28.10
N VAL A 602 -33.00 -20.60 -27.78
CA VAL A 602 -34.26 -20.91 -27.10
C VAL A 602 -34.97 -21.95 -27.96
N VAL A 603 -34.91 -23.22 -27.53
CA VAL A 603 -35.61 -24.31 -28.21
C VAL A 603 -37.10 -24.10 -27.96
N ARG A 604 -37.74 -23.43 -28.92
CA ARG A 604 -39.18 -23.33 -29.05
C ARG A 604 -39.73 -24.75 -29.23
N ALA A 605 -40.15 -25.37 -28.14
CA ALA A 605 -40.80 -26.67 -28.16
C ALA A 605 -42.00 -26.62 -29.13
N LYS A 606 -41.99 -27.47 -30.15
CA LYS A 606 -43.15 -27.65 -31.02
C LYS A 606 -44.21 -28.40 -30.22
N HIS A 607 -45.31 -27.72 -29.90
CA HIS A 607 -46.52 -28.38 -29.44
C HIS A 607 -47.00 -29.34 -30.54
N THR A 608 -46.93 -30.64 -30.27
CA THR A 608 -47.76 -31.64 -30.95
C THR A 608 -48.96 -31.93 -30.07
N ASN A 609 -50.13 -31.45 -30.51
CA ASN A 609 -51.42 -31.74 -29.89
C ASN A 609 -51.74 -33.24 -29.99
N LEU A 610 -52.26 -33.84 -28.91
CA LEU A 610 -53.22 -34.96 -28.82
C LEU A 610 -53.46 -35.27 -27.32
N PRO A 611 -54.58 -35.91 -26.91
CA PRO A 611 -55.53 -35.14 -26.10
C PRO A 611 -55.75 -35.65 -24.67
N ASP A 612 -56.23 -34.70 -23.87
CA ASP A 612 -56.91 -34.85 -22.58
C ASP A 612 -57.75 -36.14 -22.46
N ARG A 613 -57.26 -37.12 -21.68
CA ARG A 613 -58.07 -38.22 -21.16
C ARG A 613 -58.48 -37.91 -19.72
N ARG A 614 -59.56 -37.13 -19.62
CA ARG A 614 -60.28 -36.81 -18.38
C ARG A 614 -60.42 -38.02 -17.46
N ARG A 615 -59.89 -37.91 -16.24
CA ARG A 615 -60.37 -38.71 -15.11
C ARG A 615 -61.71 -38.13 -14.67
N SER A 616 -62.80 -38.87 -14.91
CA SER A 616 -64.10 -38.63 -14.28
C SER A 616 -64.31 -39.71 -13.20
N PRO A 617 -64.89 -39.39 -12.03
CA PRO A 617 -65.03 -40.35 -10.94
C PRO A 617 -66.19 -41.32 -11.20
N VAL A 618 -65.91 -42.63 -11.17
CA VAL A 618 -66.97 -43.63 -11.12
C VAL A 618 -67.56 -43.64 -9.72
N LYS A 619 -68.88 -43.42 -9.66
CA LYS A 619 -69.69 -43.42 -8.43
C LYS A 619 -69.60 -44.78 -7.75
N ARG A 620 -69.51 -44.78 -6.41
CA ARG A 620 -69.88 -45.96 -5.61
C ARG A 620 -71.41 -46.06 -5.63
N GLU A 621 -71.95 -46.99 -6.42
CA GLU A 621 -73.34 -47.40 -6.25
C GLU A 621 -73.43 -48.43 -5.12
N ILE A 622 -74.28 -48.12 -4.15
CA ILE A 622 -74.69 -49.02 -3.08
C ILE A 622 -75.81 -49.88 -3.68
N SER A 623 -75.59 -51.18 -3.85
CA SER A 623 -76.64 -52.13 -4.24
C SER A 623 -76.70 -53.34 -3.31
N ASN A 624 -77.66 -53.26 -2.39
CA ASN A 624 -78.57 -54.31 -1.94
C ASN A 624 -78.09 -55.76 -1.83
N SER A 625 -78.20 -56.24 -0.60
CA SER A 625 -78.19 -57.62 -0.13
C SER A 625 -78.93 -58.67 -0.98
N PRO A 626 -78.40 -59.91 -1.04
CA PRO A 626 -79.21 -61.10 -1.25
C PRO A 626 -79.84 -61.54 0.08
N LYS A 627 -81.17 -61.75 0.08
CA LYS A 627 -81.89 -62.32 1.23
C LYS A 627 -81.51 -63.80 1.42
N ILE A 628 -81.30 -64.22 2.67
CA ILE A 628 -81.22 -65.63 3.04
C ILE A 628 -82.58 -66.28 2.78
N VAL A 629 -82.66 -67.10 1.72
CA VAL A 629 -83.82 -67.98 1.48
C VAL A 629 -83.52 -69.33 2.10
N LYS A 630 -84.08 -69.58 3.29
CA LYS A 630 -84.17 -70.94 3.83
C LYS A 630 -85.02 -71.79 2.88
N ARG A 631 -84.45 -72.85 2.32
CA ARG A 631 -85.24 -73.92 1.69
C ARG A 631 -85.62 -74.94 2.78
N ASP A 632 -86.91 -75.26 2.81
CA ASP A 632 -87.51 -76.24 3.71
C ASP A 632 -87.17 -77.67 3.23
N PRO A 633 -86.62 -78.56 4.07
CA PRO A 633 -86.25 -79.91 3.68
C PRO A 633 -87.43 -80.90 3.57
N ARG A 634 -88.70 -80.46 3.75
CA ARG A 634 -89.88 -81.35 3.72
C ARG A 634 -90.76 -81.25 2.46
N LYS A 635 -90.14 -81.25 1.28
CA LYS A 635 -90.82 -81.61 0.01
C LYS A 635 -89.86 -82.26 -1.00
N TYR A 636 -89.66 -83.57 -0.85
CA TYR A 636 -89.62 -84.57 -1.93
C TYR A 636 -89.99 -85.93 -1.35
#